data_AF-A0A8K0NVS8-F1
#
_entry.id   AF-A0A8K0NVS8-F1
#
_cell.length_a   1.000
_cell.length_b   1.000
_cell.length_c   1.000
_cell.angle_alpha   90.00
_cell.angle_beta   90.00
_cell.angle_gamma   90.00
#
_symmetry.space_group_name_H-M   'P 1'
#
loop_
_entity.id
_entity.type
_entity.pdbx_description
1 polymer ?
#
loop_
_entity_poly.entity_id
_entity_poly.type
_entity_poly.pdbx_seq_one_letter_code
_entity_poly.pdbx_strand_id
1 'polypeptide(L)'
;MSEVFSIASSREEDEDDLFGSSGNAAASSSRAGRTPTRKRNAESAQLSENSPAHPLRRSLIKAQIGNTSLEAKIFALEQRLKRRDEELDTNRQETDKLMQDRRNLNRGYESAIAARDQARQELEAEKTQASRNLEQQNTQRRQLEDQNISLRDELASLGRTHAQTVSQSRSEKELLQHQIDRLEEERDSLIHMRQQAHQLSETLERKERELEDVRTILAGERERSNDPDSHAGTSSTPSSGAETDLKAELKRQASMLNALGKTNHALQKENTELRLRRDNVELLNNEVKALGKKAKVAENKLAVCQEALDRARKDMDMLTINVPLSAGNTSEDHTTTSSTEYLSLQHRLSQLSAAHSLCGQTISAKQSTILDYSNRLEQISRETAITLDELQKRAETAERELRWASEGRQSAEKRLRLAREELEVLRSSKTPASTGAVSSSTTEDATELRRQIALYRKAIDDYQEDNRDNQAKAILDLDLVKRADLTAALDKCKALEQELDALKQTITQHEERYEDVRGAAEDMELRLGSGEYNTKVWRAVELSGSPAAKDYAIRKETLEKLKQENEALIAKVTDMQRAGASSSGGSTEKTVPIEVFERLREEQEAEKALHEKRLLRLREAFAARSKEFLESVQSLLGWRVRFGENGSDVRLESMYAAKSGKMGLRLVFKSEGGHFGTMKMMGGMGKNLEHVKEYWVLQRQSIPGFLAQVTLEAFEKTTIGRLAGYAGNEDVEEDDE
;
A
#
# COMPACT_ATOMS: atom_id res chain seq x y z
N MET A 1 -25.04 -19.75 -46.12
CA MET A 1 -23.89 -19.71 -47.05
C MET A 1 -22.83 -20.62 -46.45
N SER A 2 -22.90 -21.93 -46.69
CA SER A 2 -22.35 -22.66 -47.85
C SER A 2 -20.81 -22.68 -47.86
N GLU A 3 -20.29 -23.83 -47.46
CA GLU A 3 -19.06 -24.56 -47.86
C GLU A 3 -18.04 -23.88 -48.80
N VAL A 4 -16.74 -24.04 -48.46
CA VAL A 4 -15.60 -24.54 -49.28
C VAL A 4 -14.47 -24.93 -48.27
N PHE A 5 -14.13 -26.18 -47.94
CA PHE A 5 -13.37 -27.27 -48.62
C PHE A 5 -11.91 -26.99 -49.04
N SER A 6 -10.96 -27.49 -48.23
CA SER A 6 -9.79 -28.36 -48.56
C SER A 6 -8.63 -27.86 -49.46
N ILE A 7 -7.38 -28.10 -49.02
CA ILE A 7 -6.36 -28.99 -49.65
C ILE A 7 -4.94 -28.84 -49.04
N ALA A 8 -4.19 -29.96 -49.06
CA ALA A 8 -2.74 -30.23 -48.85
C ALA A 8 -2.37 -30.68 -47.42
N SER A 9 -2.10 -31.95 -47.09
CA SER A 9 -1.38 -33.10 -47.71
C SER A 9 0.15 -33.01 -47.70
N SER A 10 0.73 -33.97 -46.97
CA SER A 10 2.02 -34.66 -47.14
C SER A 10 3.31 -34.02 -46.61
N ARG A 11 3.86 -34.63 -45.55
CA ARG A 11 5.25 -35.11 -45.54
C ARG A 11 5.44 -36.25 -44.52
N GLU A 12 5.80 -37.41 -45.05
CA GLU A 12 6.27 -38.64 -44.39
C GLU A 12 7.74 -38.54 -43.93
N GLU A 13 8.22 -39.62 -43.31
CA GLU A 13 9.55 -39.96 -42.75
C GLU A 13 9.62 -39.76 -41.22
N ASP A 14 9.46 -40.80 -40.40
CA ASP A 14 10.31 -41.99 -40.12
C ASP A 14 11.20 -41.73 -38.88
N GLU A 15 10.95 -42.47 -37.78
CA GLU A 15 11.96 -43.20 -36.98
C GLU A 15 11.36 -43.77 -35.66
N ASP A 16 11.42 -45.10 -35.59
CA ASP A 16 11.83 -45.96 -34.47
C ASP A 16 11.05 -46.01 -33.14
N ASP A 17 10.17 -47.02 -33.08
CA ASP A 17 9.62 -47.67 -31.90
C ASP A 17 10.68 -48.55 -31.19
N LEU A 18 10.84 -48.38 -29.88
CA LEU A 18 11.62 -49.27 -29.00
C LEU A 18 10.90 -49.47 -27.65
N PHE A 19 10.82 -50.76 -27.26
CA PHE A 19 10.23 -51.37 -26.05
C PHE A 19 8.70 -51.49 -26.03
N GLY A 20 8.09 -52.68 -26.11
CA GLY A 20 8.57 -54.01 -25.73
C GLY A 20 7.66 -54.60 -24.65
N SER A 21 6.42 -54.93 -25.01
CA SER A 21 5.50 -55.73 -24.21
C SER A 21 5.35 -57.11 -24.85
N SER A 22 5.79 -58.15 -24.13
CA SER A 22 5.54 -59.57 -24.43
C SER A 22 5.49 -60.29 -23.08
N GLY A 23 4.59 -61.23 -22.81
CA GLY A 23 3.61 -61.83 -23.69
C GLY A 23 2.77 -62.83 -22.90
N ASN A 24 1.54 -63.02 -23.36
CA ASN A 24 0.67 -64.12 -22.95
C ASN A 24 0.47 -64.96 -24.21
N ALA A 25 0.86 -66.24 -24.18
CA ALA A 25 0.57 -67.19 -25.25
C ALA A 25 0.43 -68.60 -24.69
N ALA A 26 -0.57 -69.27 -25.22
CA ALA A 26 -1.14 -70.52 -24.79
C ALA A 26 -0.55 -71.73 -25.55
N ALA A 27 -1.10 -72.91 -25.20
CA ALA A 27 -0.97 -74.22 -25.84
C ALA A 27 0.34 -74.99 -25.49
N SER A 28 0.32 -76.29 -25.23
CA SER A 28 -0.57 -77.32 -25.74
C SER A 28 -0.55 -78.57 -24.86
N SER A 29 -1.73 -79.16 -24.72
CA SER A 29 -1.92 -80.53 -24.28
C SER A 29 -1.32 -81.51 -25.30
N SER A 30 -0.55 -82.48 -24.85
CA SER A 30 -0.46 -83.77 -25.55
C SER A 30 -0.36 -84.93 -24.55
N ARG A 31 -1.16 -85.94 -24.89
CA ARG A 31 -1.54 -87.12 -24.14
C ARG A 31 -0.85 -88.32 -24.81
N ALA A 32 -0.10 -89.10 -24.05
CA ALA A 32 0.23 -90.51 -24.33
C ALA A 32 0.75 -91.10 -23.01
N GLY A 33 0.15 -92.11 -22.36
CA GLY A 33 -0.40 -93.33 -22.93
C GLY A 33 0.70 -94.40 -22.98
N ARG A 34 1.07 -95.01 -21.84
CA ARG A 34 1.78 -96.30 -21.82
C ARG A 34 1.21 -97.24 -20.76
N THR A 35 0.89 -98.42 -21.28
CA THR A 35 0.22 -99.57 -20.69
C THR A 35 1.14 -100.38 -19.76
N PRO A 36 0.57 -101.22 -18.87
CA PRO A 36 1.32 -102.15 -18.05
C PRO A 36 1.41 -103.52 -18.76
N THR A 37 2.61 -104.07 -18.96
CA THR A 37 2.73 -105.47 -19.38
C THR A 37 3.90 -106.20 -18.71
N ARG A 38 3.51 -107.20 -17.90
CA ARG A 38 3.89 -108.61 -18.03
C ARG A 38 5.19 -109.08 -17.36
N LYS A 39 4.96 -109.65 -16.17
CA LYS A 39 5.53 -110.91 -15.63
C LYS A 39 6.19 -111.80 -16.71
N ARG A 40 7.43 -112.23 -16.46
CA ARG A 40 7.99 -113.48 -17.03
C ARG A 40 8.66 -114.30 -15.92
N ASN A 41 7.97 -115.38 -15.60
CA ASN A 41 8.39 -116.75 -15.30
C ASN A 41 9.81 -116.97 -14.75
N ALA A 42 9.81 -117.38 -13.49
CA ALA A 42 10.78 -118.30 -12.92
C ALA A 42 10.43 -119.71 -13.39
N GLU A 43 11.27 -120.31 -14.24
CA GLU A 43 11.30 -121.75 -14.52
C GLU A 43 12.55 -122.04 -15.35
N SER A 44 13.57 -122.62 -14.71
CA SER A 44 14.67 -123.44 -15.28
C SER A 44 15.95 -123.29 -14.43
N ALA A 45 16.01 -124.01 -13.32
CA ALA A 45 17.29 -124.37 -12.69
C ALA A 45 17.09 -125.62 -11.82
N GLN A 46 16.69 -126.73 -12.45
CA GLN A 46 17.00 -128.06 -11.95
C GLN A 46 18.22 -128.54 -12.72
N LEU A 47 19.31 -128.85 -12.01
CA LEU A 47 20.31 -129.86 -12.41
C LEU A 47 21.24 -130.16 -11.21
N SER A 48 20.97 -131.32 -10.61
CA SER A 48 21.87 -132.35 -10.05
C SER A 48 23.18 -131.96 -9.33
N GLU A 49 23.19 -132.26 -8.04
CA GLU A 49 24.12 -133.15 -7.30
C GLU A 49 25.62 -133.30 -7.70
N ASN A 50 26.44 -133.11 -6.64
CA ASN A 50 27.68 -133.82 -6.27
C ASN A 50 29.04 -133.35 -6.83
N SER A 51 29.81 -132.61 -6.00
CA SER A 51 31.16 -132.99 -5.47
C SER A 51 31.89 -131.78 -4.79
N PRO A 52 32.75 -131.95 -3.76
CA PRO A 52 32.97 -130.95 -2.71
C PRO A 52 34.18 -130.04 -2.95
N ALA A 53 33.94 -128.75 -3.18
CA ALA A 53 34.95 -127.68 -3.10
C ALA A 53 34.37 -126.33 -2.61
N HIS A 54 33.39 -126.37 -1.69
CA HIS A 54 32.47 -125.24 -1.47
C HIS A 54 32.64 -124.31 -0.24
N PRO A 55 33.56 -124.46 0.74
CA PRO A 55 33.67 -123.45 1.81
C PRO A 55 34.30 -122.15 1.30
N LEU A 56 35.38 -122.24 0.50
CA LEU A 56 36.06 -121.08 -0.09
C LEU A 56 35.22 -120.38 -1.17
N ARG A 57 34.51 -121.15 -2.01
CA ARG A 57 33.66 -120.55 -3.06
C ARG A 57 32.43 -119.86 -2.45
N ARG A 58 31.86 -120.40 -1.37
CA ARG A 58 30.72 -119.79 -0.66
C ARG A 58 31.13 -118.59 0.19
N SER A 59 32.32 -118.58 0.78
CA SER A 59 32.87 -117.39 1.46
C SER A 59 33.24 -116.29 0.46
N LEU A 60 33.82 -116.65 -0.69
CA LEU A 60 34.11 -115.71 -1.78
C LEU A 60 32.82 -115.10 -2.34
N ILE A 61 31.78 -115.91 -2.60
CA ILE A 61 30.47 -115.41 -3.03
C ILE A 61 29.82 -114.51 -1.97
N LYS A 62 29.92 -114.84 -0.67
CA LYS A 62 29.44 -113.96 0.41
C LYS A 62 30.21 -112.65 0.50
N ALA A 63 31.54 -112.68 0.36
CA ALA A 63 32.38 -111.49 0.33
C ALA A 63 32.11 -110.64 -0.93
N GLN A 64 31.84 -111.28 -2.07
CA GLN A 64 31.50 -110.62 -3.32
C GLN A 64 30.10 -110.00 -3.27
N ILE A 65 29.11 -110.66 -2.65
CA ILE A 65 27.79 -110.07 -2.35
C ILE A 65 27.92 -108.94 -1.32
N GLY A 66 28.81 -109.09 -0.34
CA GLY A 66 29.13 -108.04 0.64
C GLY A 66 29.73 -106.80 -0.03
N ASN A 67 30.73 -106.99 -0.89
CA ASN A 67 31.37 -105.93 -1.66
C ASN A 67 30.41 -105.26 -2.62
N THR A 68 29.59 -106.00 -3.38
CA THR A 68 28.57 -105.37 -4.24
C THR A 68 27.51 -104.61 -3.44
N SER A 69 27.17 -105.07 -2.23
CA SER A 69 26.27 -104.32 -1.34
C SER A 69 26.92 -103.04 -0.77
N LEU A 70 28.22 -103.05 -0.52
CA LEU A 70 28.98 -101.90 -0.06
C LEU A 70 29.21 -100.90 -1.20
N GLU A 71 29.53 -101.38 -2.40
CA GLU A 71 29.62 -100.58 -3.62
C GLU A 71 28.27 -99.93 -3.95
N ALA A 72 27.15 -100.67 -3.82
CA ALA A 72 25.82 -100.11 -3.97
C ALA A 72 25.51 -99.05 -2.90
N LYS A 73 25.95 -99.23 -1.65
CA LYS A 73 25.81 -98.22 -0.58
C LYS A 73 26.70 -97.00 -0.81
N ILE A 74 27.93 -97.19 -1.26
CA ILE A 74 28.86 -96.10 -1.61
C ILE A 74 28.27 -95.30 -2.77
N PHE A 75 27.81 -95.96 -3.83
CA PHE A 75 27.17 -95.31 -4.96
C PHE A 75 25.88 -94.56 -4.55
N ALA A 76 25.06 -95.13 -3.65
CA ALA A 76 23.89 -94.45 -3.11
C ALA A 76 24.26 -93.23 -2.26
N LEU A 77 25.33 -93.30 -1.47
CA LEU A 77 25.86 -92.18 -0.69
C LEU A 77 26.48 -91.11 -1.59
N GLU A 78 27.19 -91.49 -2.64
CA GLU A 78 27.74 -90.57 -3.65
C GLU A 78 26.63 -89.86 -4.41
N GLN A 79 25.55 -90.55 -4.80
CA GLN A 79 24.37 -89.90 -5.39
C GLN A 79 23.70 -88.95 -4.39
N ARG A 80 23.65 -89.30 -3.10
CA ARG A 80 23.06 -88.44 -2.07
C ARG A 80 23.93 -87.21 -1.80
N LEU A 81 25.25 -87.35 -1.81
CA LEU A 81 26.21 -86.25 -1.73
C LEU A 81 26.06 -85.32 -2.92
N LYS A 82 26.07 -85.84 -4.16
CA LYS A 82 25.85 -85.02 -5.37
C LYS A 82 24.54 -84.25 -5.35
N ARG A 83 23.43 -84.90 -4.94
CA ARG A 83 22.14 -84.20 -4.77
C ARG A 83 22.21 -83.10 -3.70
N ARG A 84 22.92 -83.34 -2.59
CA ARG A 84 23.13 -82.33 -1.55
C ARG A 84 24.00 -81.17 -2.03
N ASP A 85 25.04 -81.44 -2.82
CA ASP A 85 25.91 -80.41 -3.39
C ASP A 85 25.16 -79.57 -4.43
N GLU A 86 24.37 -80.21 -5.30
CA GLU A 86 23.46 -79.53 -6.23
C GLU A 86 22.45 -78.64 -5.47
N GLU A 87 21.84 -79.13 -4.39
CA GLU A 87 20.95 -78.34 -3.53
C GLU A 87 21.68 -77.18 -2.82
N LEU A 88 22.93 -77.36 -2.40
CA LEU A 88 23.73 -76.30 -1.79
C LEU A 88 24.07 -75.22 -2.81
N ASP A 89 24.39 -75.60 -4.05
CA ASP A 89 24.70 -74.64 -5.11
C ASP A 89 23.45 -73.89 -5.59
N THR A 90 22.28 -74.54 -5.66
CA THR A 90 21.02 -73.82 -5.92
C THR A 90 20.70 -72.86 -4.79
N ASN A 91 20.88 -73.26 -3.53
CA ASN A 91 20.65 -72.39 -2.38
C ASN A 91 21.63 -71.21 -2.36
N ARG A 92 22.90 -71.42 -2.73
CA ARG A 92 23.89 -70.32 -2.87
C ARG A 92 23.47 -69.32 -3.93
N GLN A 93 23.09 -69.79 -5.12
CA GLN A 93 22.61 -68.93 -6.19
C GLN A 93 21.34 -68.16 -5.78
N GLU A 94 20.45 -68.79 -5.01
CA GLU A 94 19.27 -68.13 -4.47
C GLU A 94 19.64 -67.07 -3.43
N THR A 95 20.57 -67.35 -2.51
CA THR A 95 21.06 -66.35 -1.55
C THR A 95 21.76 -65.17 -2.22
N ASP A 96 22.53 -65.41 -3.29
CA ASP A 96 23.19 -64.34 -4.04
C ASP A 96 22.18 -63.45 -4.77
N LYS A 97 21.14 -64.05 -5.39
CA LYS A 97 20.03 -63.30 -5.99
C LYS A 97 19.30 -62.46 -4.94
N LEU A 98 18.93 -63.05 -3.80
CA LEU A 98 18.27 -62.34 -2.71
C LEU A 98 19.14 -61.21 -2.13
N MET A 99 20.46 -61.40 -2.03
CA MET A 99 21.38 -60.34 -1.63
C MET A 99 21.47 -59.20 -2.65
N GLN A 100 21.47 -59.52 -3.95
CA GLN A 100 21.47 -58.53 -5.02
C GLN A 100 20.15 -57.75 -5.05
N ASP A 101 19.02 -58.43 -4.90
CA ASP A 101 17.68 -57.82 -4.81
C ASP A 101 17.57 -56.90 -3.59
N ARG A 102 18.08 -57.34 -2.43
CA ARG A 102 18.13 -56.50 -1.23
C ARG A 102 18.99 -55.25 -1.42
N ARG A 103 20.13 -55.35 -2.12
CA ARG A 103 20.98 -54.20 -2.44
C ARG A 103 20.30 -53.24 -3.40
N ASN A 104 19.65 -53.76 -4.45
CA ASN A 104 18.91 -52.95 -5.41
C ASN A 104 17.74 -52.23 -4.73
N LEU A 105 17.02 -52.93 -3.86
CA LEU A 105 15.92 -52.38 -3.09
C LEU A 105 16.39 -51.30 -2.12
N ASN A 106 17.47 -51.53 -1.36
CA ASN A 106 18.06 -50.52 -0.47
C ASN A 106 18.54 -49.29 -1.24
N ARG A 107 19.19 -49.47 -2.39
CA ARG A 107 19.61 -48.36 -3.27
C ARG A 107 18.42 -47.57 -3.80
N GLY A 108 17.33 -48.26 -4.14
CA GLY A 108 16.06 -47.64 -4.53
C GLY A 108 15.47 -46.81 -3.39
N TYR A 109 15.46 -47.34 -2.16
CA TYR A 109 15.00 -46.61 -0.97
C TYR A 109 15.86 -45.38 -0.67
N GLU A 110 17.18 -45.49 -0.71
CA GLU A 110 18.10 -44.37 -0.50
C GLU A 110 17.92 -43.28 -1.56
N SER A 111 17.79 -43.67 -2.83
CA SER A 111 17.51 -42.72 -3.91
C SER A 111 16.14 -42.04 -3.77
N ALA A 112 15.12 -42.78 -3.31
CA ALA A 112 13.79 -42.22 -3.08
C ALA A 112 13.75 -41.25 -1.89
N ILE A 113 14.50 -41.54 -0.82
CA ILE A 113 14.67 -40.64 0.33
C ILE A 113 15.41 -39.38 -0.12
N ALA A 114 16.53 -39.51 -0.84
CA ALA A 114 17.29 -38.37 -1.34
C ALA A 114 16.46 -37.47 -2.28
N ALA A 115 15.68 -38.05 -3.19
CA ALA A 115 14.79 -37.29 -4.07
C ALA A 115 13.68 -36.56 -3.27
N ARG A 116 13.14 -37.19 -2.23
CA ARG A 116 12.15 -36.57 -1.34
C ARG A 116 12.74 -35.44 -0.51
N ASP A 117 13.97 -35.57 -0.04
CA ASP A 117 14.65 -34.52 0.72
C ASP A 117 15.04 -33.34 -0.16
N GLN A 118 15.47 -33.58 -1.41
CA GLN A 118 15.68 -32.52 -2.41
C GLN A 118 14.39 -31.77 -2.71
N ALA A 119 13.29 -32.49 -2.98
CA ALA A 119 11.99 -31.85 -3.22
C ALA A 119 11.48 -31.04 -2.01
N ARG A 120 11.81 -31.45 -0.79
CA ARG A 120 11.52 -30.69 0.43
C ARG A 120 12.36 -29.41 0.52
N GLN A 121 13.66 -29.50 0.23
CA GLN A 121 14.55 -28.34 0.22
C GLN A 121 14.15 -27.32 -0.85
N GLU A 122 13.76 -27.77 -2.05
CA GLU A 122 13.25 -26.90 -3.11
C GLU A 122 11.96 -26.20 -2.70
N LEU A 123 11.01 -26.93 -2.09
CA LEU A 123 9.77 -26.34 -1.57
C LEU A 123 10.02 -25.34 -0.44
N GLU A 124 10.97 -25.62 0.46
CA GLU A 124 11.36 -24.69 1.51
C GLU A 124 12.04 -23.44 0.93
N ALA A 125 12.92 -23.59 -0.06
CA ALA A 125 13.54 -22.49 -0.76
C ALA A 125 12.48 -21.60 -1.46
N GLU A 126 11.53 -22.21 -2.18
CA GLU A 126 10.43 -21.50 -2.82
C GLU A 126 9.55 -20.76 -1.80
N LYS A 127 9.21 -21.39 -0.67
CA LYS A 127 8.48 -20.74 0.42
C LYS A 127 9.25 -19.56 1.00
N THR A 128 10.55 -19.69 1.23
CA THR A 128 11.36 -18.56 1.75
C THR A 128 11.44 -17.42 0.73
N GLN A 129 11.52 -17.72 -0.56
CA GLN A 129 11.52 -16.73 -1.62
C GLN A 129 10.16 -16.02 -1.72
N ALA A 130 9.05 -16.77 -1.65
CA ALA A 130 7.71 -16.22 -1.61
C ALA A 130 7.48 -15.32 -0.38
N SER A 131 7.94 -15.74 0.81
CA SER A 131 7.88 -14.92 2.03
C SER A 131 8.69 -13.63 1.89
N ARG A 132 9.91 -13.68 1.32
CA ARG A 132 10.72 -12.48 1.05
C ARG A 132 10.03 -11.54 0.06
N ASN A 133 9.43 -12.08 -0.99
CA ASN A 133 8.69 -11.29 -1.97
C ASN A 133 7.46 -10.62 -1.33
N LEU A 134 6.73 -11.34 -0.47
CA LEU A 134 5.60 -10.79 0.28
C LEU A 134 6.04 -9.69 1.25
N GLU A 135 7.15 -9.88 1.96
CA GLU A 135 7.73 -8.86 2.85
C GLU A 135 8.14 -7.61 2.05
N GLN A 136 8.82 -7.79 0.91
CA GLN A 136 9.20 -6.69 0.02
C GLN A 136 7.96 -5.93 -0.48
N GLN A 137 6.93 -6.62 -0.97
CA GLN A 137 5.68 -5.98 -1.39
C GLN A 137 4.98 -5.25 -0.26
N ASN A 138 4.95 -5.83 0.95
CA ASN A 138 4.38 -5.17 2.12
C ASN A 138 5.15 -3.90 2.51
N THR A 139 6.49 -3.91 2.41
CA THR A 139 7.30 -2.71 2.65
C THR A 139 7.06 -1.63 1.60
N GLN A 140 6.97 -2.00 0.32
CA GLN A 140 6.64 -1.08 -0.76
C GLN A 140 5.23 -0.48 -0.57
N ARG A 141 4.25 -1.31 -0.19
CA ARG A 141 2.89 -0.85 0.08
C ARG A 141 2.85 0.16 1.22
N ARG A 142 3.57 -0.10 2.32
CA ARG A 142 3.69 0.86 3.44
C ARG A 142 4.36 2.17 3.00
N GLN A 143 5.44 2.09 2.21
CA GLN A 143 6.10 3.28 1.68
C GLN A 143 5.16 4.11 0.79
N LEU A 144 4.35 3.47 -0.06
CA LEU A 144 3.35 4.16 -0.88
C LEU A 144 2.18 4.74 -0.06
N GLU A 145 1.79 4.06 1.02
CA GLU A 145 0.80 4.56 1.98
C GLU A 145 1.33 5.81 2.70
N ASP A 146 2.58 5.78 3.19
CA ASP A 146 3.25 6.92 3.84
C ASP A 146 3.43 8.10 2.89
N GLN A 147 3.81 7.84 1.63
CA GLN A 147 3.89 8.86 0.58
C GLN A 147 2.54 9.48 0.29
N ASN A 148 1.47 8.68 0.22
CA ASN A 148 0.10 9.20 0.04
C ASN A 148 -0.34 10.08 1.21
N ILE A 149 0.02 9.72 2.44
CA ILE A 149 -0.27 10.54 3.62
C ILE A 149 0.51 11.86 3.53
N SER A 150 1.81 11.82 3.24
CA SER A 150 2.65 13.02 3.06
C SER A 150 2.10 13.94 1.97
N LEU A 151 1.71 13.41 0.82
CA LEU A 151 1.13 14.19 -0.27
C LEU A 151 -0.21 14.82 0.10
N ARG A 152 -1.05 14.12 0.88
CA ARG A 152 -2.31 14.69 1.39
C ARG A 152 -2.06 15.82 2.38
N ASP A 153 -1.08 15.66 3.26
CA ASP A 153 -0.69 16.71 4.21
C ASP A 153 -0.08 17.92 3.49
N GLU A 154 0.73 17.69 2.46
CA GLU A 154 1.24 18.75 1.59
C GLU A 154 0.10 19.49 0.88
N LEU A 155 -0.84 18.78 0.25
CA LEU A 155 -2.02 19.38 -0.38
C LEU A 155 -2.88 20.16 0.62
N ALA A 156 -3.06 19.65 1.84
CA ALA A 156 -3.78 20.36 2.89
C ALA A 156 -3.04 21.63 3.32
N SER A 157 -1.71 21.57 3.43
CA SER A 157 -0.87 22.73 3.76
C SER A 157 -0.91 23.78 2.65
N LEU A 158 -0.81 23.35 1.38
CA LEU A 158 -0.91 24.21 0.21
C LEU A 158 -2.31 24.82 0.08
N GLY A 159 -3.34 24.05 0.40
CA GLY A 159 -4.72 24.54 0.45
C GLY A 159 -4.90 25.63 1.50
N ARG A 160 -4.28 25.49 2.68
CA ARG A 160 -4.30 26.52 3.73
C ARG A 160 -3.54 27.78 3.31
N THR A 161 -2.34 27.65 2.72
CA THR A 161 -1.58 28.80 2.26
C THR A 161 -2.28 29.51 1.11
N HIS A 162 -2.89 28.77 0.18
CA HIS A 162 -3.68 29.35 -0.90
C HIS A 162 -4.94 30.06 -0.38
N ALA A 163 -5.66 29.48 0.58
CA ALA A 163 -6.79 30.15 1.21
C ALA A 163 -6.36 31.45 1.92
N GLN A 164 -5.19 31.44 2.57
CA GLN A 164 -4.63 32.62 3.20
C GLN A 164 -4.24 33.70 2.18
N THR A 165 -3.56 33.35 1.08
CA THR A 165 -3.20 34.32 0.04
C THR A 165 -4.43 34.88 -0.65
N VAL A 166 -5.44 34.05 -0.95
CA VAL A 166 -6.72 34.51 -1.49
C VAL A 166 -7.41 35.48 -0.53
N SER A 167 -7.40 35.20 0.78
CA SER A 167 -7.95 36.13 1.79
C SER A 167 -7.17 37.45 1.84
N GLN A 168 -5.84 37.41 1.75
CA GLN A 168 -5.00 38.59 1.73
C GLN A 168 -5.27 39.44 0.48
N SER A 169 -5.25 38.84 -0.71
CA SER A 169 -5.55 39.53 -1.97
C SER A 169 -6.97 40.09 -2.00
N ARG A 170 -7.96 39.41 -1.39
CA ARG A 170 -9.32 39.96 -1.22
C ARG A 170 -9.32 41.20 -0.34
N SER A 171 -8.65 41.16 0.82
CA SER A 171 -8.55 42.33 1.71
C SER A 171 -7.80 43.50 1.08
N GLU A 172 -6.76 43.24 0.28
CA GLU A 172 -6.03 44.26 -0.47
C GLU A 172 -6.91 44.86 -1.56
N LYS A 173 -7.67 44.03 -2.28
CA LYS A 173 -8.62 44.49 -3.29
C LYS A 173 -9.70 45.38 -2.66
N GLU A 174 -10.26 45.00 -1.52
CA GLU A 174 -11.24 45.82 -0.79
C GLU A 174 -10.65 47.15 -0.34
N LEU A 175 -9.39 47.17 0.14
CA LEU A 175 -8.70 48.40 0.52
C LEU A 175 -8.44 49.31 -0.68
N LEU A 176 -8.00 48.76 -1.81
CA LEU A 176 -7.83 49.51 -3.06
C LEU A 176 -9.17 50.03 -3.59
N GLN A 177 -10.24 49.24 -3.49
CA GLN A 177 -11.59 49.66 -3.85
C GLN A 177 -12.02 50.88 -3.02
N HIS A 178 -11.84 50.84 -1.70
CA HIS A 178 -12.12 51.99 -0.83
C HIS A 178 -11.25 53.22 -1.13
N GLN A 179 -10.00 53.04 -1.54
CA GLN A 179 -9.15 54.14 -1.98
C GLN A 179 -9.65 54.75 -3.30
N ILE A 180 -10.09 53.92 -4.24
CA ILE A 180 -10.71 54.38 -5.49
C ILE A 180 -11.98 55.16 -5.18
N ASP A 181 -12.88 54.62 -4.35
CA ASP A 181 -14.13 55.30 -3.97
C ASP A 181 -13.84 56.67 -3.35
N ARG A 182 -12.84 56.76 -2.46
CA ARG A 182 -12.41 58.02 -1.85
C ARG A 182 -11.86 59.00 -2.89
N LEU A 183 -11.05 58.54 -3.84
CA LEU A 183 -10.52 59.39 -4.91
C LEU A 183 -11.63 59.85 -5.87
N GLU A 184 -12.66 59.02 -6.10
CA GLU A 184 -13.84 59.39 -6.88
C GLU A 184 -14.67 60.45 -6.14
N GLU A 185 -14.88 60.31 -4.83
CA GLU A 185 -15.52 61.34 -4.00
C GLU A 185 -14.72 62.67 -4.02
N GLU A 186 -13.39 62.60 -3.90
CA GLU A 186 -12.51 63.76 -4.00
C GLU A 186 -12.61 64.42 -5.39
N ARG A 187 -12.57 63.62 -6.46
CA ARG A 187 -12.77 64.11 -7.84
C ARG A 187 -14.11 64.81 -8.00
N ASP A 188 -15.19 64.21 -7.52
CA ASP A 188 -16.54 64.76 -7.66
C ASP A 188 -16.70 66.06 -6.85
N SER A 189 -16.07 66.13 -5.67
CA SER A 189 -16.00 67.37 -4.89
C SER A 189 -15.23 68.47 -5.64
N LEU A 190 -14.15 68.14 -6.33
CA LEU A 190 -13.38 69.10 -7.14
C LEU A 190 -14.17 69.57 -8.37
N ILE A 191 -14.91 68.68 -9.02
CA ILE A 191 -15.81 69.03 -10.12
C ILE A 191 -16.88 70.01 -9.62
N HIS A 192 -17.50 69.73 -8.48
CA HIS A 192 -18.49 70.62 -7.87
C HIS A 192 -17.88 72.00 -7.51
N MET A 193 -16.69 72.03 -6.89
CA MET A 193 -15.99 73.29 -6.60
C MET A 193 -15.66 74.08 -7.87
N ARG A 194 -15.26 73.40 -8.95
CA ARG A 194 -15.00 74.03 -10.25
C ARG A 194 -16.27 74.62 -10.85
N GLN A 195 -17.40 73.91 -10.76
CA GLN A 195 -18.71 74.42 -11.20
C GLN A 195 -19.13 75.65 -10.39
N GLN A 196 -18.97 75.62 -9.07
CA GLN A 196 -19.24 76.78 -8.21
C GLN A 196 -18.33 77.98 -8.55
N ALA A 197 -17.04 77.74 -8.76
CA ALA A 197 -16.11 78.79 -9.19
C ALA A 197 -16.52 79.39 -10.54
N HIS A 198 -16.99 78.55 -11.48
CA HIS A 198 -17.49 79.01 -12.77
C HIS A 198 -18.76 79.86 -12.62
N GLN A 199 -19.74 79.42 -11.81
CA GLN A 199 -20.94 80.21 -11.49
C GLN A 199 -20.57 81.56 -10.87
N LEU A 200 -19.62 81.58 -9.92
CA LEU A 200 -19.13 82.82 -9.32
C LEU A 200 -18.45 83.71 -10.37
N SER A 201 -17.62 83.16 -11.27
CA SER A 201 -17.02 83.95 -12.36
C SER A 201 -18.07 84.55 -13.29
N GLU A 202 -19.12 83.81 -13.64
CA GLU A 202 -20.22 84.37 -14.44
C GLU A 202 -20.97 85.48 -13.68
N THR A 203 -21.17 85.34 -12.37
CA THR A 203 -21.78 86.41 -11.56
C THR A 203 -20.89 87.64 -11.48
N LEU A 204 -19.57 87.47 -11.40
CA LEU A 204 -18.62 88.58 -11.43
C LEU A 204 -18.63 89.26 -12.79
N GLU A 205 -18.61 88.52 -13.90
CA GLU A 205 -18.73 89.12 -15.23
C GLU A 205 -20.06 89.87 -15.42
N ARG A 206 -21.18 89.33 -14.91
CA ARG A 206 -22.46 90.05 -14.92
C ARG A 206 -22.37 91.35 -14.12
N LYS A 207 -21.73 91.34 -12.94
CA LYS A 207 -21.54 92.54 -12.11
C LYS A 207 -20.57 93.54 -12.73
N GLU A 208 -19.54 93.07 -13.42
CA GLU A 208 -18.62 93.93 -14.17
C GLU A 208 -19.34 94.61 -15.33
N ARG A 209 -20.18 93.89 -16.08
CA ARG A 209 -21.04 94.48 -17.13
C ARG A 209 -22.01 95.52 -16.53
N GLU A 210 -22.67 95.20 -15.43
CA GLU A 210 -23.53 96.18 -14.71
C GLU A 210 -22.74 97.43 -14.28
N LEU A 211 -21.50 97.28 -13.81
CA LEU A 211 -20.63 98.40 -13.44
C LEU A 211 -20.15 99.20 -14.65
N GLU A 212 -19.85 98.54 -15.77
CA GLU A 212 -19.52 99.18 -17.05
C GLU A 212 -20.72 100.01 -17.55
N ASP A 213 -21.93 99.46 -17.50
CA ASP A 213 -23.18 100.15 -17.84
C ASP A 213 -23.37 101.37 -16.93
N VAL A 214 -23.22 101.24 -15.61
CA VAL A 214 -23.28 102.37 -14.68
C VAL A 214 -22.18 103.41 -14.95
N ARG A 215 -20.96 102.99 -15.30
CA ARG A 215 -19.88 103.91 -15.69
C ARG A 215 -20.20 104.67 -16.96
N THR A 216 -20.80 104.03 -17.97
CA THR A 216 -21.23 104.73 -19.19
C THR A 216 -22.39 105.69 -18.92
N ILE A 217 -23.32 105.33 -18.04
CA ILE A 217 -24.39 106.22 -17.58
C ILE A 217 -23.79 107.44 -16.85
N LEU A 218 -22.87 107.22 -15.91
CA LEU A 218 -22.17 108.30 -15.19
C LEU A 218 -21.27 109.14 -16.09
N ALA A 219 -20.68 108.56 -17.13
CA ALA A 219 -19.93 109.31 -18.16
C ALA A 219 -20.89 110.18 -18.98
N GLY A 220 -22.06 109.66 -19.38
CA GLY A 220 -23.12 110.44 -20.01
C GLY A 220 -23.70 111.53 -19.08
N GLU A 221 -23.76 111.28 -17.78
CA GLU A 221 -24.16 112.26 -16.76
C GLU A 221 -23.08 113.33 -16.54
N ARG A 222 -21.80 112.96 -16.65
CA ARG A 222 -20.67 113.90 -16.67
C ARG A 222 -20.61 114.75 -17.92
N GLU A 223 -21.00 114.21 -19.06
CA GLU A 223 -21.16 114.97 -20.31
C GLU A 223 -22.36 115.93 -20.21
N ARG A 224 -23.43 115.55 -19.48
CA ARG A 224 -24.53 116.47 -19.12
C ARG A 224 -24.14 117.49 -18.03
N SER A 225 -23.12 117.22 -17.21
CA SER A 225 -22.63 118.13 -16.16
C SER A 225 -21.49 119.06 -16.59
N ASN A 226 -21.14 119.07 -17.88
CA ASN A 226 -20.10 119.95 -18.45
C ASN A 226 -20.68 121.23 -19.10
N ASP A 227 -21.94 121.56 -18.82
CA ASP A 227 -22.43 122.93 -19.00
C ASP A 227 -21.83 123.83 -17.88
N PRO A 228 -21.00 124.83 -18.21
CA PRO A 228 -20.34 125.66 -17.22
C PRO A 228 -21.24 126.83 -16.87
N ASP A 229 -22.12 126.68 -15.88
CA ASP A 229 -22.56 127.78 -15.00
C ASP A 229 -23.49 127.27 -13.89
N SER A 230 -22.92 127.02 -12.70
CA SER A 230 -23.50 127.41 -11.41
C SER A 230 -22.63 126.92 -10.24
N HIS A 231 -21.92 127.89 -9.67
CA HIS A 231 -21.68 128.12 -8.23
C HIS A 231 -21.96 126.95 -7.27
N ALA A 232 -21.12 126.58 -6.31
CA ALA A 232 -20.15 127.28 -5.47
C ALA A 232 -20.28 126.61 -4.09
N GLY A 233 -19.16 126.53 -3.37
CA GLY A 233 -19.14 126.18 -1.95
C GLY A 233 -19.04 124.68 -1.67
N THR A 234 -18.29 124.20 -0.69
CA THR A 234 -17.53 124.85 0.37
C THR A 234 -16.63 123.79 0.99
N SER A 235 -15.44 124.20 1.43
CA SER A 235 -14.72 123.72 2.62
C SER A 235 -14.23 122.25 2.74
N SER A 236 -12.91 122.19 3.01
CA SER A 236 -12.26 121.43 4.10
C SER A 236 -12.06 119.91 3.98
N THR A 237 -10.78 119.49 3.84
CA THR A 237 -10.00 118.51 4.66
C THR A 237 -10.67 117.25 5.26
N PRO A 238 -9.94 116.20 5.71
CA PRO A 238 -8.73 115.51 5.23
C PRO A 238 -8.89 113.94 5.22
N SER A 239 -7.85 113.19 4.84
CA SER A 239 -7.54 111.81 5.35
C SER A 239 -8.20 110.50 4.82
N SER A 240 -8.71 110.37 3.59
CA SER A 240 -9.23 109.06 3.11
C SER A 240 -8.22 108.15 2.37
N GLY A 241 -7.13 108.70 1.80
CA GLY A 241 -6.21 107.93 0.93
C GLY A 241 -5.22 107.02 1.68
N ALA A 242 -4.70 107.46 2.83
CA ALA A 242 -3.82 106.63 3.66
C ALA A 242 -4.55 105.38 4.17
N GLU A 243 -5.87 105.46 4.39
CA GLU A 243 -6.67 104.33 4.86
C GLU A 243 -6.90 103.30 3.76
N THR A 244 -7.03 103.71 2.49
CA THR A 244 -7.16 102.79 1.35
C THR A 244 -5.84 102.12 1.01
N ASP A 245 -4.72 102.84 1.12
CA ASP A 245 -3.39 102.30 0.86
C ASP A 245 -2.95 101.35 1.97
N LEU A 246 -3.24 101.67 3.24
CA LEU A 246 -3.06 100.74 4.36
C LEU A 246 -3.96 99.50 4.21
N LYS A 247 -5.21 99.62 3.74
CA LYS A 247 -6.09 98.47 3.48
C LYS A 247 -5.58 97.60 2.33
N ALA A 248 -4.99 98.19 1.28
CA ALA A 248 -4.41 97.46 0.15
C ALA A 248 -3.11 96.73 0.57
N GLU A 249 -2.23 97.40 1.31
CA GLU A 249 -1.00 96.81 1.83
C GLU A 249 -1.29 95.74 2.89
N LEU A 250 -2.32 95.93 3.73
CA LEU A 250 -2.78 94.92 4.68
C LEU A 250 -3.39 93.70 3.98
N LYS A 251 -4.11 93.87 2.87
CA LYS A 251 -4.56 92.74 2.02
C LYS A 251 -3.40 92.00 1.36
N ARG A 252 -2.37 92.71 0.91
CA ARG A 252 -1.15 92.11 0.35
C ARG A 252 -0.34 91.36 1.42
N GLN A 253 -0.22 91.92 2.62
CA GLN A 253 0.43 91.26 3.75
C GLN A 253 -0.41 90.07 4.24
N ALA A 254 -1.74 90.15 4.21
CA ALA A 254 -2.62 89.01 4.53
C ALA A 254 -2.52 87.89 3.48
N SER A 255 -2.39 88.22 2.19
CA SER A 255 -2.19 87.20 1.15
C SER A 255 -0.80 86.55 1.24
N MET A 256 0.24 87.32 1.55
CA MET A 256 1.58 86.80 1.82
C MET A 256 1.62 85.95 3.09
N LEU A 257 0.95 86.36 4.17
CA LEU A 257 0.82 85.57 5.40
C LEU A 257 0.04 84.27 5.16
N ASN A 258 -1.00 84.30 4.32
CA ASN A 258 -1.73 83.08 3.94
C ASN A 258 -0.88 82.17 3.03
N ALA A 259 -0.08 82.73 2.12
CA ALA A 259 0.86 81.94 1.32
C ALA A 259 1.95 81.31 2.19
N LEU A 260 2.55 82.08 3.11
CA LEU A 260 3.50 81.59 4.10
C LEU A 260 2.85 80.59 5.07
N GLY A 261 1.57 80.75 5.41
CA GLY A 261 0.80 79.81 6.22
C GLY A 261 0.61 78.47 5.50
N LYS A 262 0.30 78.49 4.20
CA LYS A 262 0.20 77.29 3.37
C LYS A 262 1.54 76.58 3.21
N THR A 263 2.64 77.31 2.97
CA THR A 263 3.97 76.70 2.86
C THR A 263 4.45 76.15 4.20
N ASN A 264 4.21 76.86 5.30
CA ASN A 264 4.55 76.37 6.65
C ASN A 264 3.73 75.12 7.01
N HIS A 265 2.46 75.06 6.62
CA HIS A 265 1.64 73.86 6.81
C HIS A 265 2.12 72.68 5.94
N ALA A 266 2.54 72.93 4.70
CA ALA A 266 3.13 71.90 3.84
C ALA A 266 4.46 71.38 4.40
N LEU A 267 5.35 72.28 4.85
CA LEU A 267 6.60 71.91 5.51
C LEU A 267 6.38 71.17 6.82
N GLN A 268 5.32 71.49 7.58
CA GLN A 268 4.95 70.73 8.78
C GLN A 268 4.52 69.30 8.45
N LYS A 269 3.72 69.11 7.39
CA LYS A 269 3.34 67.77 6.92
C LYS A 269 4.55 66.97 6.47
N GLU A 270 5.43 67.57 5.66
CA GLU A 270 6.68 66.94 5.24
C GLU A 270 7.56 66.59 6.46
N ASN A 271 7.66 67.46 7.46
CA ASN A 271 8.40 67.17 8.69
C ASN A 271 7.78 66.00 9.47
N THR A 272 6.45 65.88 9.52
CA THR A 272 5.80 64.72 10.14
C THR A 272 6.04 63.43 9.36
N GLU A 273 6.01 63.47 8.03
CA GLU A 273 6.31 62.30 7.18
C GLU A 273 7.77 61.88 7.30
N LEU A 274 8.71 62.83 7.33
CA LEU A 274 10.13 62.56 7.54
C LEU A 274 10.41 62.01 8.93
N ARG A 275 9.69 62.46 9.97
CA ARG A 275 9.76 61.86 11.32
C ARG A 275 9.26 60.42 11.32
N LEU A 276 8.12 60.14 10.70
CA LEU A 276 7.60 58.77 10.58
C LEU A 276 8.57 57.85 9.80
N ARG A 277 9.17 58.35 8.71
CA ARG A 277 10.22 57.61 7.97
C ARG A 277 11.45 57.37 8.83
N ARG A 278 11.90 58.37 9.61
CA ARG A 278 13.01 58.22 10.56
C ARG A 278 12.69 57.16 11.60
N ASP A 279 11.50 57.17 12.19
CA ASP A 279 11.08 56.19 13.20
C ASP A 279 11.05 54.77 12.62
N ASN A 280 10.56 54.60 11.38
CA ASN A 280 10.59 53.32 10.67
C ASN A 280 12.04 52.84 10.40
N VAL A 281 12.94 53.76 10.02
CA VAL A 281 14.36 53.45 9.82
C VAL A 281 15.04 53.09 11.15
N GLU A 282 14.67 53.73 12.26
CA GLU A 282 15.16 53.38 13.59
C GLU A 282 14.68 51.99 14.04
N LEU A 283 13.42 51.63 13.77
CA LEU A 283 12.90 50.29 14.03
C LEU A 283 13.65 49.23 13.21
N LEU A 284 13.82 49.45 11.90
CA LEU A 284 14.59 48.55 11.04
C LEU A 284 16.06 48.45 11.52
N ASN A 285 16.69 49.55 11.92
CA ASN A 285 18.04 49.52 12.48
C ASN A 285 18.12 48.74 13.79
N ASN A 286 17.08 48.81 14.64
CA ASN A 286 17.01 48.03 15.87
C ASN A 286 16.82 46.54 15.59
N GLU A 287 16.01 46.18 14.60
CA GLU A 287 15.84 44.80 14.14
C GLU A 287 17.13 44.25 13.54
N VAL A 288 17.81 45.02 12.69
CA VAL A 288 19.12 44.65 12.14
C VAL A 288 20.15 44.45 13.25
N LYS A 289 20.18 45.34 14.27
CA LYS A 289 21.05 45.16 15.44
C LYS A 289 20.66 43.91 16.26
N ALA A 290 19.39 43.61 16.42
CA ALA A 290 18.91 42.44 17.14
C ALA A 290 19.26 41.13 16.40
N LEU A 291 19.08 41.09 15.08
CA LEU A 291 19.50 39.99 14.22
C LEU A 291 21.02 39.84 14.24
N GLY A 292 21.79 40.93 14.19
CA GLY A 292 23.24 40.92 14.32
C GLY A 292 23.73 40.35 15.66
N LYS A 293 23.04 40.66 16.78
CA LYS A 293 23.34 40.02 18.08
C LYS A 293 23.04 38.53 18.07
N LYS A 294 21.92 38.10 17.47
CA LYS A 294 21.57 36.67 17.35
C LYS A 294 22.58 35.91 16.49
N ALA A 295 23.04 36.50 15.38
CA ALA A 295 24.08 35.94 14.53
C ALA A 295 25.40 35.74 15.31
N LYS A 296 25.85 36.76 16.06
CA LYS A 296 27.05 36.64 16.92
C LYS A 296 26.92 35.56 18.00
N VAL A 297 25.73 35.39 18.58
CA VAL A 297 25.48 34.30 19.55
C VAL A 297 25.56 32.93 18.88
N ALA A 298 25.06 32.80 17.65
CA ALA A 298 25.17 31.57 16.88
C ALA A 298 26.64 31.26 16.50
N GLU A 299 27.40 32.27 16.07
CA GLU A 299 28.84 32.14 15.79
C GLU A 299 29.63 31.70 17.03
N ASN A 300 29.39 32.30 18.20
CA ASN A 300 30.04 31.89 19.44
C ASN A 300 29.71 30.45 19.84
N LYS A 301 28.47 29.98 19.61
CA LYS A 301 28.09 28.58 19.85
C LYS A 301 28.81 27.64 18.90
N LEU A 302 28.94 28.00 17.63
CA LEU A 302 29.70 27.22 16.65
C LEU A 302 31.19 27.15 17.04
N ALA A 303 31.79 28.26 17.47
CA ALA A 303 33.17 28.27 17.96
C ALA A 303 33.37 27.35 19.18
N VAL A 304 32.47 27.38 20.16
CA VAL A 304 32.52 26.48 21.32
C VAL A 304 32.39 25.01 20.90
N CYS A 305 31.49 24.69 19.96
CA CYS A 305 31.35 23.33 19.44
C CYS A 305 32.61 22.87 18.67
N GLN A 306 33.24 23.77 17.91
CA GLN A 306 34.50 23.49 17.21
C GLN A 306 35.64 23.23 18.20
N GLU A 307 35.79 24.06 19.23
CA GLU A 307 36.79 23.81 20.27
C GLU A 307 36.53 22.51 21.04
N ALA A 308 35.27 22.15 21.28
CA ALA A 308 34.91 20.87 21.90
C ALA A 308 35.30 19.68 21.01
N LEU A 309 35.10 19.80 19.70
CA LEU A 309 35.56 18.82 18.70
C LEU A 309 37.09 18.70 18.69
N ASP A 310 37.80 19.83 18.74
CA ASP A 310 39.27 19.82 18.74
C ASP A 310 39.85 19.30 20.05
N ARG A 311 39.19 19.51 21.20
CA ARG A 311 39.54 18.84 22.46
C ARG A 311 39.32 17.33 22.37
N ALA A 312 38.17 16.89 21.86
CA ALA A 312 37.89 15.47 21.70
C ALA A 312 38.86 14.77 20.73
N ARG A 313 39.31 15.47 19.67
CA ARG A 313 40.35 14.98 18.76
C ARG A 313 41.70 14.85 19.46
N LYS A 314 42.12 15.86 20.21
CA LYS A 314 43.36 15.81 21.00
C LYS A 314 43.32 14.71 22.07
N ASP A 315 42.17 14.50 22.72
CA ASP A 315 42.00 13.39 23.67
C ASP A 315 42.10 12.03 22.98
N MET A 316 41.54 11.90 21.77
CA MET A 316 41.71 10.72 20.90
C MET A 316 43.18 10.49 20.55
N ASP A 317 43.89 11.53 20.11
CA ASP A 317 45.32 11.47 19.75
C ASP A 317 46.20 11.11 20.96
N MET A 318 45.90 11.64 22.15
CA MET A 318 46.58 11.30 23.40
C MET A 318 46.33 9.85 23.81
N LEU A 319 45.13 9.31 23.54
CA LEU A 319 44.80 7.92 23.82
C LEU A 319 45.42 6.95 22.80
N THR A 320 45.59 7.33 21.54
CA THR A 320 46.35 6.53 20.55
C THR A 320 47.84 6.54 20.82
N ILE A 321 48.41 7.62 21.36
CA ILE A 321 49.83 7.69 21.73
C ILE A 321 50.14 6.92 23.03
N ASN A 322 49.20 6.84 23.98
CA ASN A 322 49.41 6.17 25.27
C ASN A 322 49.09 4.67 25.29
N VAL A 323 48.74 4.06 24.15
CA VAL A 323 48.64 2.60 24.02
C VAL A 323 49.93 2.08 23.38
N PRO A 324 50.94 1.64 24.15
CA PRO A 324 52.06 0.93 23.54
C PRO A 324 51.52 -0.39 22.98
N LEU A 325 51.70 -0.60 21.67
CA LEU A 325 51.58 -1.91 21.03
C LEU A 325 52.60 -2.86 21.68
N SER A 326 52.24 -3.50 22.79
CA SER A 326 52.97 -4.63 23.34
C SER A 326 52.48 -5.90 22.65
N ALA A 327 52.98 -6.11 21.43
CA ALA A 327 53.01 -7.42 20.80
C ALA A 327 54.38 -8.04 21.12
N GLY A 328 54.44 -8.90 22.14
CA GLY A 328 55.64 -9.69 22.41
C GLY A 328 55.74 -10.23 23.83
N ASN A 329 55.38 -11.52 23.98
CA ASN A 329 55.85 -12.49 24.97
C ASN A 329 56.14 -12.00 26.41
N THR A 330 55.36 -12.46 27.38
CA THR A 330 55.74 -13.53 28.34
C THR A 330 54.80 -13.54 29.55
N SER A 331 54.61 -14.76 30.09
CA SER A 331 54.13 -15.08 31.44
C SER A 331 52.66 -14.85 31.78
N GLU A 332 52.07 -15.97 32.18
CA GLU A 332 50.82 -16.14 32.91
C GLU A 332 50.78 -15.30 34.19
N ASP A 333 49.58 -15.14 34.74
CA ASP A 333 49.23 -14.37 35.93
C ASP A 333 49.10 -12.84 35.74
N HIS A 334 48.01 -12.39 35.09
CA HIS A 334 47.20 -11.19 35.42
C HIS A 334 46.12 -10.95 34.33
N THR A 335 45.08 -11.79 34.22
CA THR A 335 44.21 -11.79 33.01
C THR A 335 42.72 -11.54 33.19
N THR A 336 42.20 -11.22 34.38
CA THR A 336 40.77 -10.90 34.52
C THR A 336 40.48 -9.40 34.43
N THR A 337 41.25 -8.53 35.10
CA THR A 337 40.98 -7.07 35.09
C THR A 337 41.31 -6.43 33.73
N SER A 338 42.48 -6.72 33.14
CA SER A 338 42.86 -6.18 31.82
C SER A 338 41.97 -6.69 30.68
N SER A 339 41.43 -7.91 30.79
CA SER A 339 40.48 -8.47 29.82
C SER A 339 39.11 -7.78 29.91
N THR A 340 38.62 -7.48 31.14
CA THR A 340 37.39 -6.70 31.31
C THR A 340 37.53 -5.26 30.84
N GLU A 341 38.68 -4.62 31.06
CA GLU A 341 38.95 -3.26 30.59
C GLU A 341 39.05 -3.22 29.06
N TYR A 342 39.72 -4.18 28.44
CA TYR A 342 39.82 -4.32 26.99
C TYR A 342 38.46 -4.59 26.34
N LEU A 343 37.63 -5.47 26.93
CA LEU A 343 36.26 -5.72 26.47
C LEU A 343 35.37 -4.48 26.63
N SER A 344 35.50 -3.74 27.75
CA SER A 344 34.78 -2.49 27.95
C SER A 344 35.18 -1.42 26.94
N LEU A 345 36.46 -1.37 26.57
CA LEU A 345 37.01 -0.45 25.58
C LEU A 345 36.57 -0.82 24.16
N GLN A 346 36.57 -2.10 23.81
CA GLN A 346 36.02 -2.59 22.54
C GLN A 346 34.54 -2.28 22.41
N HIS A 347 33.77 -2.48 23.48
CA HIS A 347 32.35 -2.13 23.51
C HIS A 347 32.14 -0.62 23.38
N ARG A 348 32.96 0.21 24.04
CA ARG A 348 32.89 1.67 23.91
C ARG A 348 33.29 2.13 22.50
N LEU A 349 34.29 1.50 21.88
CA LEU A 349 34.68 1.76 20.50
C LEU A 349 33.59 1.34 19.50
N SER A 350 32.93 0.20 19.71
CA SER A 350 31.82 -0.23 18.85
C SER A 350 30.60 0.69 19.00
N GLN A 351 30.32 1.18 20.20
CA GLN A 351 29.28 2.18 20.42
C GLN A 351 29.62 3.52 19.78
N LEU A 352 30.88 3.95 19.86
CA LEU A 352 31.33 5.20 19.24
C LEU A 352 31.31 5.11 17.70
N SER A 353 31.73 3.98 17.14
CA SER A 353 31.69 3.76 15.69
C SER A 353 30.26 3.65 15.17
N ALA A 354 29.35 3.03 15.94
CA ALA A 354 27.92 3.02 15.64
C ALA A 354 27.28 4.42 15.74
N ALA A 355 27.65 5.22 16.74
CA ALA A 355 27.19 6.60 16.84
C ALA A 355 27.73 7.47 15.69
N HIS A 356 28.97 7.24 15.27
CA HIS A 356 29.58 7.93 14.13
C HIS A 356 28.93 7.53 12.80
N SER A 357 28.64 6.24 12.59
CA SER A 357 27.94 5.78 11.38
C SER A 357 26.51 6.34 11.30
N LEU A 358 25.80 6.36 12.43
CA LEU A 358 24.48 6.98 12.54
C LEU A 358 24.56 8.50 12.24
N CYS A 359 25.51 9.21 12.84
CA CYS A 359 25.72 10.63 12.58
C CYS A 359 26.05 10.89 11.10
N GLY A 360 26.93 10.09 10.49
CA GLY A 360 27.25 10.16 9.07
C GLY A 360 26.04 9.93 8.17
N GLN A 361 25.18 8.96 8.51
CA GLN A 361 23.91 8.74 7.81
C GLN A 361 22.97 9.94 7.95
N THR A 362 22.85 10.54 9.14
CA THR A 362 22.02 11.73 9.34
C THR A 362 22.55 12.94 8.57
N ILE A 363 23.87 13.16 8.53
CA ILE A 363 24.48 14.26 7.76
C ILE A 363 24.26 14.05 6.27
N SER A 364 24.47 12.83 5.76
CA SER A 364 24.22 12.49 4.35
C SER A 364 22.75 12.69 3.98
N ALA A 365 21.81 12.24 4.82
CA ALA A 365 20.39 12.47 4.62
C ALA A 365 20.05 13.97 4.60
N LYS A 366 20.61 14.77 5.53
CA LYS A 366 20.41 16.22 5.54
C LYS A 366 21.03 16.90 4.30
N GLN A 367 22.19 16.46 3.85
CA GLN A 367 22.82 16.95 2.62
C GLN A 367 21.96 16.66 1.39
N SER A 368 21.38 15.46 1.27
CA SER A 368 20.41 15.14 0.22
C SER A 368 19.23 16.08 0.25
N THR A 369 18.61 16.29 1.42
CA THR A 369 17.47 17.21 1.53
C THR A 369 17.83 18.66 1.19
N ILE A 370 19.04 19.11 1.52
CA ILE A 370 19.51 20.45 1.15
C ILE A 370 19.66 20.58 -0.36
N LEU A 371 20.19 19.55 -1.04
CA LEU A 371 20.30 19.51 -2.50
C LEU A 371 18.92 19.49 -3.16
N ASP A 372 17.96 18.75 -2.60
CA ASP A 372 16.58 18.74 -3.09
C ASP A 372 15.92 20.11 -2.94
N TYR A 373 16.12 20.78 -1.80
CA TYR A 373 15.64 22.15 -1.59
C TYR A 373 16.33 23.16 -2.52
N SER A 374 17.63 23.05 -2.77
CA SER A 374 18.32 23.94 -3.71
C SER A 374 17.82 23.74 -5.14
N ASN A 375 17.63 22.49 -5.56
CA ASN A 375 17.07 22.17 -6.88
C ASN A 375 15.64 22.69 -7.03
N ARG A 376 14.81 22.56 -5.98
CA ARG A 376 13.44 23.11 -5.98
C ARG A 376 13.43 24.64 -6.01
N LEU A 377 14.34 25.29 -5.30
CA LEU A 377 14.49 26.75 -5.36
C LEU A 377 14.96 27.22 -6.73
N GLU A 378 15.89 26.51 -7.37
CA GLU A 378 16.31 26.79 -8.74
C GLU A 378 15.18 26.55 -9.76
N GLN A 379 14.37 25.51 -9.56
CA GLN A 379 13.22 25.27 -10.42
C GLN A 379 12.19 26.40 -10.28
N ILE A 380 11.84 26.78 -9.05
CA ILE A 380 10.91 27.89 -8.80
C ILE A 380 11.49 29.21 -9.33
N SER A 381 12.79 29.46 -9.22
CA SER A 381 13.41 30.66 -9.77
C SER A 381 13.38 30.70 -11.30
N ARG A 382 13.58 29.54 -11.97
CA ARG A 382 13.42 29.42 -13.42
C ARG A 382 11.96 29.60 -13.86
N GLU A 383 11.02 28.96 -13.18
CA GLU A 383 9.58 29.09 -13.45
C GLU A 383 9.09 30.54 -13.25
N THR A 384 9.53 31.21 -12.19
CA THR A 384 9.22 32.63 -11.95
C THR A 384 9.87 33.54 -13.00
N ALA A 385 11.09 33.26 -13.45
CA ALA A 385 11.72 34.01 -14.54
C ALA A 385 10.98 33.84 -15.88
N ILE A 386 10.57 32.62 -16.21
CA ILE A 386 9.80 32.34 -17.43
C ILE A 386 8.43 33.03 -17.39
N THR A 387 7.71 32.90 -16.27
CA THR A 387 6.40 33.55 -16.12
C THR A 387 6.50 35.07 -16.14
N LEU A 388 7.57 35.66 -15.59
CA LEU A 388 7.82 37.11 -15.67
C LEU A 388 8.09 37.54 -17.12
N ASP A 389 8.93 36.81 -17.87
CA ASP A 389 9.19 37.09 -19.29
C ASP A 389 7.92 36.96 -20.14
N GLU A 390 7.07 35.96 -19.88
CA GLU A 390 5.78 35.84 -20.55
C GLU A 390 4.82 37.00 -20.21
N LEU A 391 4.74 37.40 -18.94
CA LEU A 391 3.92 38.54 -18.53
C LEU A 391 4.43 39.84 -19.13
N GLN A 392 5.75 40.03 -19.22
CA GLN A 392 6.35 41.17 -19.89
C GLN A 392 6.00 41.19 -21.38
N LYS A 393 6.13 40.07 -22.08
CA LYS A 393 5.73 39.95 -23.49
C LYS A 393 4.24 40.24 -23.70
N ARG A 394 3.37 39.73 -22.81
CA ARG A 394 1.92 40.02 -22.84
C ARG A 394 1.61 41.50 -22.58
N ALA A 395 2.35 42.14 -21.66
CA ALA A 395 2.24 43.57 -21.42
C ALA A 395 2.69 44.39 -22.64
N GLU A 396 3.81 44.04 -23.26
CA GLU A 396 4.31 44.69 -24.48
C GLU A 396 3.35 44.54 -25.67
N THR A 397 2.69 43.38 -25.82
CA THR A 397 1.64 43.21 -26.84
C THR A 397 0.42 44.05 -26.55
N ALA A 398 -0.03 44.09 -25.28
CA ALA A 398 -1.20 44.88 -24.88
C ALA A 398 -0.93 46.38 -25.04
N GLU A 399 0.28 46.86 -24.74
CA GLU A 399 0.68 48.25 -24.98
C GLU A 399 0.68 48.58 -26.47
N ARG A 400 1.17 47.69 -27.33
CA ARG A 400 1.14 47.88 -28.79
C ARG A 400 -0.28 47.95 -29.32
N GLU A 401 -1.17 47.05 -28.87
CA GLU A 401 -2.58 47.07 -29.24
C GLU A 401 -3.28 48.34 -28.75
N LEU A 402 -3.00 48.80 -27.53
CA LEU A 402 -3.55 50.05 -26.99
C LEU A 402 -3.08 51.27 -27.80
N ARG A 403 -1.80 51.31 -28.19
CA ARG A 403 -1.26 52.38 -29.04
C ARG A 403 -1.94 52.40 -30.40
N TRP A 404 -2.07 51.25 -31.06
CA TRP A 404 -2.78 51.15 -32.34
C TRP A 404 -4.26 51.50 -32.24
N ALA A 405 -4.94 51.09 -31.16
CA ALA A 405 -6.34 51.47 -30.92
C ALA A 405 -6.48 52.98 -30.66
N SER A 406 -5.53 53.59 -29.95
CA SER A 406 -5.48 55.04 -29.71
C SER A 406 -5.23 55.83 -31.00
N GLU A 407 -4.25 55.41 -31.80
CA GLU A 407 -3.95 56.01 -33.11
C GLU A 407 -5.12 55.83 -34.09
N GLY A 408 -5.76 54.66 -34.09
CA GLY A 408 -6.98 54.37 -34.84
C GLY A 408 -8.14 55.29 -34.45
N ARG A 409 -8.36 55.50 -33.15
CA ARG A 409 -9.38 56.44 -32.64
C ARG A 409 -9.08 57.88 -33.06
N GLN A 410 -7.84 58.34 -32.92
CA GLN A 410 -7.45 59.70 -33.32
C GLN A 410 -7.60 59.91 -34.84
N SER A 411 -7.26 58.91 -35.66
CA SER A 411 -7.45 58.95 -37.10
C SER A 411 -8.94 58.98 -37.48
N ALA A 412 -9.76 58.17 -36.81
CA ALA A 412 -11.21 58.18 -37.00
C ALA A 412 -11.85 59.51 -36.58
N GLU A 413 -11.39 60.12 -35.49
CA GLU A 413 -11.86 61.42 -35.01
C GLU A 413 -11.50 62.55 -35.98
N LYS A 414 -10.26 62.54 -36.53
CA LYS A 414 -9.85 63.48 -37.59
C LYS A 414 -10.72 63.35 -38.84
N ARG A 415 -11.03 62.11 -39.27
CA ARG A 415 -11.91 61.87 -40.43
C ARG A 415 -13.34 62.33 -40.17
N LEU A 416 -13.87 62.09 -38.97
CA LEU A 416 -15.21 62.52 -38.59
C LEU A 416 -15.30 64.06 -38.54
N ARG A 417 -14.24 64.72 -38.09
CA ARG A 417 -14.11 66.18 -38.14
C ARG A 417 -14.11 66.70 -39.58
N LEU A 418 -13.31 66.13 -40.47
CA LEU A 418 -13.29 66.51 -41.89
C LEU A 418 -14.66 66.28 -42.56
N ALA A 419 -15.32 65.14 -42.30
CA ALA A 419 -16.65 64.88 -42.83
C ALA A 419 -17.72 65.85 -42.29
N ARG A 420 -17.61 66.30 -41.04
CA ARG A 420 -18.47 67.36 -40.49
C ARG A 420 -18.21 68.70 -41.18
N GLU A 421 -16.95 69.06 -41.38
CA GLU A 421 -16.56 70.28 -42.11
C GLU A 421 -17.08 70.24 -43.56
N GLU A 422 -17.00 69.10 -44.25
CA GLU A 422 -17.57 68.90 -45.59
C GLU A 422 -19.10 68.97 -45.61
N LEU A 423 -19.79 68.41 -44.61
CA LEU A 423 -21.24 68.54 -44.47
C LEU A 423 -21.67 69.98 -44.17
N GLU A 424 -20.90 70.74 -43.40
CA GLU A 424 -21.14 72.16 -43.13
C GLU A 424 -20.96 72.99 -44.43
N VAL A 425 -19.96 72.65 -45.24
CA VAL A 425 -19.74 73.26 -46.57
C VAL A 425 -20.85 72.89 -47.54
N LEU A 426 -21.31 71.64 -47.58
CA LEU A 426 -22.45 71.22 -48.41
C LEU A 426 -23.77 71.83 -47.93
N ARG A 427 -23.95 71.99 -46.63
CA ARG A 427 -25.11 72.66 -46.04
C ARG A 427 -25.12 74.15 -46.33
N SER A 428 -23.95 74.79 -46.35
CA SER A 428 -23.83 76.20 -46.75
C SER A 428 -23.88 76.40 -48.27
N SER A 429 -23.42 75.43 -49.08
CA SER A 429 -23.56 75.47 -50.55
C SER A 429 -24.99 75.19 -51.01
N LYS A 430 -25.80 74.52 -50.19
CA LYS A 430 -27.22 74.26 -50.44
C LYS A 430 -28.08 75.35 -49.82
N THR A 431 -27.86 76.59 -50.22
CA THR A 431 -28.88 77.66 -50.10
C THR A 431 -30.11 77.28 -50.94
N PRO A 432 -31.34 77.51 -50.46
CA PRO A 432 -32.54 76.92 -51.06
C PRO A 432 -32.95 77.69 -52.32
N ALA A 433 -32.48 77.25 -53.48
CA ALA A 433 -33.04 77.68 -54.76
C ALA A 433 -34.17 76.73 -55.19
N SER A 434 -35.40 77.19 -54.96
CA SER A 434 -36.64 76.98 -55.73
C SER A 434 -36.94 75.60 -56.35
N THR A 435 -37.94 74.94 -55.77
CA THR A 435 -39.14 74.38 -56.43
C THR A 435 -39.03 73.70 -57.81
N GLY A 436 -39.30 72.39 -57.82
CA GLY A 436 -40.21 71.75 -58.79
C GLY A 436 -39.60 71.12 -60.03
N ALA A 437 -39.44 69.79 -60.02
CA ALA A 437 -39.68 68.85 -61.13
C ALA A 437 -39.08 67.47 -60.78
N VAL A 438 -39.92 66.57 -60.27
CA VAL A 438 -39.59 65.15 -60.10
C VAL A 438 -40.15 64.43 -61.32
N SER A 439 -39.31 64.07 -62.29
CA SER A 439 -39.55 62.91 -63.18
C SER A 439 -38.44 62.59 -64.21
N SER A 440 -37.33 63.33 -64.28
CA SER A 440 -36.15 62.92 -65.08
C SER A 440 -34.83 63.00 -64.30
N SER A 441 -34.79 63.75 -63.20
CA SER A 441 -33.63 63.83 -62.31
C SER A 441 -33.39 62.54 -61.54
N THR A 442 -34.42 61.77 -61.14
CA THR A 442 -34.20 60.53 -60.36
C THR A 442 -33.47 59.44 -61.13
N THR A 443 -33.58 59.39 -62.46
CA THR A 443 -32.79 58.44 -63.28
C THR A 443 -31.37 58.92 -63.50
N GLU A 444 -31.17 60.22 -63.73
CA GLU A 444 -29.84 60.82 -63.86
C GLU A 444 -29.09 60.78 -62.52
N ASP A 445 -29.76 61.11 -61.42
CA ASP A 445 -29.30 60.97 -60.04
C ASP A 445 -29.04 59.51 -59.69
N ALA A 446 -29.86 58.55 -60.14
CA ALA A 446 -29.59 57.13 -59.95
C ALA A 446 -28.38 56.65 -60.77
N THR A 447 -28.17 57.17 -61.99
CA THR A 447 -26.97 56.86 -62.78
C THR A 447 -25.72 57.53 -62.22
N GLU A 448 -25.83 58.74 -61.69
CA GLU A 448 -24.75 59.48 -61.05
C GLU A 448 -24.42 58.86 -59.68
N LEU A 449 -25.42 58.43 -58.90
CA LEU A 449 -25.23 57.64 -57.69
C LEU A 449 -24.59 56.29 -58.00
N ARG A 450 -24.98 55.62 -59.08
CA ARG A 450 -24.31 54.38 -59.53
C ARG A 450 -22.87 54.65 -59.96
N ARG A 451 -22.61 55.77 -60.64
CA ARG A 451 -21.26 56.20 -61.02
C ARG A 451 -20.42 56.52 -59.80
N GLN A 452 -20.98 57.21 -58.81
CA GLN A 452 -20.32 57.53 -57.54
C GLN A 452 -20.10 56.28 -56.69
N ILE A 453 -21.06 55.34 -56.65
CA ILE A 453 -20.87 54.03 -56.00
C ILE A 453 -19.78 53.22 -56.73
N ALA A 454 -19.71 53.28 -58.06
CA ALA A 454 -18.64 52.63 -58.82
C ALA A 454 -17.29 53.29 -58.57
N LEU A 455 -17.24 54.62 -58.45
CA LEU A 455 -16.03 55.36 -58.08
C LEU A 455 -15.61 55.10 -56.64
N TYR A 456 -16.54 55.00 -55.70
CA TYR A 456 -16.24 54.63 -54.31
C TYR A 456 -15.84 53.17 -54.18
N ARG A 457 -16.44 52.25 -54.96
CA ARG A 457 -15.97 50.87 -55.04
C ARG A 457 -14.56 50.80 -55.59
N LYS A 458 -14.29 51.47 -56.70
CA LYS A 458 -12.96 51.57 -57.27
C LYS A 458 -11.97 52.21 -56.29
N ALA A 459 -12.34 53.29 -55.60
CA ALA A 459 -11.51 53.90 -54.58
C ALA A 459 -11.28 52.97 -53.40
N ILE A 460 -12.28 52.18 -52.96
CA ILE A 460 -12.12 51.16 -51.92
C ILE A 460 -11.19 50.05 -52.39
N ASP A 461 -11.29 49.61 -53.65
CA ASP A 461 -10.41 48.60 -54.24
C ASP A 461 -8.98 49.14 -54.36
N ASP A 462 -8.81 50.37 -54.86
CA ASP A 462 -7.53 51.09 -54.90
C ASP A 462 -6.97 51.29 -53.47
N TYR A 463 -7.81 51.59 -52.47
CA TYR A 463 -7.40 51.68 -51.06
C TYR A 463 -7.07 50.32 -50.44
N GLN A 464 -7.66 49.22 -50.92
CA GLN A 464 -7.33 47.87 -50.49
C GLN A 464 -6.03 47.40 -51.15
N GLU A 465 -5.81 47.73 -52.42
CA GLU A 465 -4.53 47.52 -53.11
C GLU A 465 -3.44 48.38 -52.48
N ASP A 466 -3.67 49.67 -52.22
CA ASP A 466 -2.73 50.53 -51.51
C ASP A 466 -2.50 50.07 -50.07
N ASN A 467 -3.50 49.52 -49.36
CA ASN A 467 -3.26 48.93 -48.03
C ASN A 467 -2.47 47.62 -48.12
N ARG A 468 -2.67 46.79 -49.15
CA ARG A 468 -1.86 45.59 -49.39
C ARG A 468 -0.44 45.96 -49.79
N ASP A 469 -0.26 46.99 -50.62
CA ASP A 469 1.02 47.52 -51.04
C ASP A 469 1.72 48.28 -49.91
N ASN A 470 0.98 48.99 -49.06
CA ASN A 470 1.53 49.62 -47.86
C ASN A 470 1.81 48.60 -46.76
N GLN A 471 1.08 47.48 -46.69
CA GLN A 471 1.47 46.33 -45.86
C GLN A 471 2.72 45.66 -46.43
N ALA A 472 2.80 45.46 -47.75
CA ALA A 472 3.96 44.88 -48.42
C ALA A 472 5.20 45.79 -48.35
N LYS A 473 5.01 47.11 -48.45
CA LYS A 473 6.05 48.14 -48.26
C LYS A 473 6.37 48.35 -46.78
N ALA A 474 5.42 48.25 -45.85
CA ALA A 474 5.73 48.23 -44.41
C ALA A 474 6.51 46.97 -44.00
N ILE A 475 6.36 45.87 -44.74
CA ILE A 475 7.18 44.65 -44.61
C ILE A 475 8.56 44.80 -45.28
N LEU A 476 8.73 45.75 -46.23
CA LEU A 476 9.96 45.91 -47.03
C LEU A 476 10.83 47.13 -46.61
N ASP A 477 10.21 48.25 -46.24
CA ASP A 477 10.85 49.50 -45.78
C ASP A 477 11.20 49.46 -44.29
N LEU A 478 10.59 48.55 -43.53
CA LEU A 478 10.89 48.30 -42.13
C LEU A 478 11.72 47.02 -42.05
N ASP A 479 13.02 47.13 -42.32
CA ASP A 479 14.06 46.09 -42.34
C ASP A 479 14.25 45.39 -40.96
N LEU A 480 13.16 44.93 -40.34
CA LEU A 480 13.04 44.36 -38.99
C LEU A 480 12.97 42.83 -39.03
N VAL A 481 12.61 42.22 -40.17
CA VAL A 481 12.69 40.78 -40.39
C VAL A 481 13.13 40.54 -41.83
N LYS A 482 14.32 39.97 -42.04
CA LYS A 482 14.78 39.60 -43.39
C LYS A 482 13.79 38.60 -43.96
N ARG A 483 13.46 38.67 -45.25
CA ARG A 483 12.58 37.66 -45.91
C ARG A 483 13.02 36.22 -45.62
N ALA A 484 14.33 36.00 -45.47
CA ALA A 484 14.93 34.74 -45.06
C ALA A 484 14.49 34.27 -43.65
N ASP A 485 14.34 35.18 -42.69
CA ASP A 485 13.95 34.88 -41.32
C ASP A 485 12.43 34.57 -41.23
N LEU A 486 11.60 35.23 -42.05
CA LEU A 486 10.18 34.92 -42.15
C LEU A 486 9.95 33.56 -42.84
N THR A 487 10.68 33.25 -43.91
CA THR A 487 10.63 31.92 -44.54
C THR A 487 11.14 30.84 -43.60
N ALA A 488 12.21 31.11 -42.85
CA ALA A 488 12.73 30.17 -41.84
C ALA A 488 11.75 29.96 -40.68
N ALA A 489 10.99 30.98 -40.28
CA ALA A 489 9.94 30.85 -39.27
C ALA A 489 8.76 30.01 -39.80
N LEU A 490 8.34 30.23 -41.04
CA LEU A 490 7.28 29.43 -41.67
C LEU A 490 7.69 27.96 -41.86
N ASP A 491 8.94 27.68 -42.22
CA ASP A 491 9.45 26.31 -42.35
C ASP A 491 9.55 25.62 -40.99
N LYS A 492 9.92 26.35 -39.93
CA LYS A 492 9.86 25.85 -38.55
C LYS A 492 8.42 25.58 -38.09
N CYS A 493 7.46 26.45 -38.41
CA CYS A 493 6.06 26.20 -38.10
C CYS A 493 5.55 24.94 -38.80
N LYS A 494 5.88 24.73 -40.08
CA LYS A 494 5.53 23.50 -40.81
C LYS A 494 6.19 22.26 -40.23
N ALA A 495 7.46 22.35 -39.81
CA ALA A 495 8.15 21.25 -39.15
C ALA A 495 7.48 20.89 -37.82
N LEU A 496 7.12 21.90 -37.00
CA LEU A 496 6.40 21.71 -35.75
C LEU A 496 4.98 21.17 -35.96
N GLU A 497 4.29 21.57 -37.02
CA GLU A 497 2.98 21.00 -37.41
C GLU A 497 3.11 19.51 -37.78
N GLN A 498 4.15 19.15 -38.54
CA GLN A 498 4.44 17.75 -38.88
C GLN A 498 4.81 16.93 -37.63
N GLU A 499 5.59 17.50 -36.71
CA GLU A 499 5.92 16.86 -35.43
C GLU A 499 4.67 16.71 -34.55
N LEU A 500 3.78 17.70 -34.51
CA LEU A 500 2.51 17.61 -33.78
C LEU A 500 1.60 16.53 -34.37
N ASP A 501 1.52 16.41 -35.69
CA ASP A 501 0.70 15.38 -36.32
C ASP A 501 1.32 13.99 -36.16
N ALA A 502 2.65 13.87 -36.18
CA ALA A 502 3.34 12.64 -35.83
C ALA A 502 3.11 12.26 -34.36
N LEU A 503 3.17 13.21 -33.43
CA LEU A 503 2.88 12.97 -32.02
C LEU A 503 1.41 12.58 -31.79
N LYS A 504 0.46 13.19 -32.48
CA LYS A 504 -0.94 12.78 -32.41
C LYS A 504 -1.12 11.35 -32.90
N GLN A 505 -0.46 10.98 -34.00
CA GLN A 505 -0.51 9.61 -34.51
C GLN A 505 0.12 8.60 -33.54
N THR A 506 1.21 8.95 -32.85
CA THR A 506 1.79 8.05 -31.84
C THR A 506 0.89 7.97 -30.61
N ILE A 507 0.25 9.05 -30.19
CA ILE A 507 -0.74 9.04 -29.10
C ILE A 507 -1.91 8.12 -29.47
N THR A 508 -2.50 8.24 -30.65
CA THR A 508 -3.61 7.35 -31.07
C THR A 508 -3.17 5.90 -31.14
N GLN A 509 -1.96 5.61 -31.64
CA GLN A 509 -1.42 4.24 -31.64
C GLN A 509 -1.18 3.69 -30.23
N HIS A 510 -0.76 4.54 -29.29
CA HIS A 510 -0.59 4.15 -27.90
C HIS A 510 -1.95 3.90 -27.24
N GLU A 511 -2.94 4.75 -27.48
CA GLU A 511 -4.31 4.57 -26.99
C GLU A 511 -4.93 3.26 -27.50
N GLU A 512 -4.81 2.95 -28.79
CA GLU A 512 -5.24 1.66 -29.36
C GLU A 512 -4.55 0.48 -28.66
N ARG A 513 -3.23 0.54 -28.48
CA ARG A 513 -2.48 -0.51 -27.77
C ARG A 513 -2.89 -0.63 -26.30
N TYR A 514 -3.20 0.49 -25.64
CA TYR A 514 -3.68 0.48 -24.26
C TYR A 514 -5.04 -0.21 -24.15
N GLU A 515 -5.96 0.07 -25.07
CA GLU A 515 -7.25 -0.61 -25.10
C GLU A 515 -7.12 -2.09 -25.44
N ASP A 516 -6.23 -2.49 -26.37
CA ASP A 516 -5.95 -3.90 -26.67
C ASP A 516 -5.40 -4.65 -25.45
N VAL A 517 -4.41 -4.06 -24.76
CA VAL A 517 -3.82 -4.64 -23.54
C VAL A 517 -4.83 -4.68 -22.41
N ARG A 518 -5.68 -3.65 -22.30
CA ARG A 518 -6.76 -3.60 -21.32
C ARG A 518 -7.79 -4.70 -21.57
N GLY A 519 -8.26 -4.86 -22.80
CA GLY A 519 -9.18 -5.95 -23.17
C GLY A 519 -8.57 -7.31 -22.89
N ALA A 520 -7.30 -7.51 -23.24
CA ALA A 520 -6.58 -8.75 -22.92
C ALA A 520 -6.42 -8.98 -21.40
N ALA A 521 -6.25 -7.91 -20.62
CA ALA A 521 -6.20 -7.99 -19.16
C ALA A 521 -7.57 -8.36 -18.57
N GLU A 522 -8.65 -7.73 -19.04
CA GLU A 522 -10.03 -8.03 -18.62
C GLU A 522 -10.40 -9.49 -18.95
N ASP A 523 -10.04 -9.98 -20.13
CA ASP A 523 -10.22 -11.38 -20.52
C ASP A 523 -9.41 -12.33 -19.63
N MET A 524 -8.16 -11.98 -19.31
CA MET A 524 -7.33 -12.75 -18.40
C MET A 524 -7.87 -12.74 -16.97
N GLU A 525 -8.40 -11.62 -16.49
CA GLU A 525 -9.07 -11.51 -15.19
C GLU A 525 -10.32 -12.39 -15.13
N LEU A 526 -11.13 -12.40 -16.18
CA LEU A 526 -12.32 -13.25 -16.26
C LEU A 526 -11.95 -14.74 -16.26
N ARG A 527 -10.88 -15.12 -16.95
CA ARG A 527 -10.33 -16.49 -16.97
C ARG A 527 -9.71 -16.90 -15.64
N LEU A 528 -9.02 -15.99 -14.96
CA LEU A 528 -8.54 -16.23 -13.59
C LEU A 528 -9.72 -16.35 -12.62
N GLY A 529 -10.78 -15.56 -12.80
CA GLY A 529 -12.02 -15.63 -12.04
C GLY A 529 -12.79 -16.94 -12.24
N SER A 530 -12.70 -17.56 -13.43
CA SER A 530 -13.26 -18.90 -13.69
C SER A 530 -12.38 -20.03 -13.11
N GLY A 531 -11.20 -19.72 -12.59
CA GLY A 531 -10.27 -20.68 -12.00
C GLY A 531 -9.32 -21.32 -13.01
N GLU A 532 -9.22 -20.79 -14.24
CA GLU A 532 -8.13 -21.17 -15.14
C GLU A 532 -6.80 -20.70 -14.56
N TYR A 533 -5.80 -21.58 -14.61
CA TYR A 533 -4.46 -21.26 -14.17
C TYR A 533 -3.44 -21.64 -15.25
N ASN A 534 -2.27 -21.02 -15.20
CA ASN A 534 -1.21 -21.31 -16.15
C ASN A 534 -0.58 -22.68 -15.83
N THR A 535 -0.88 -23.69 -16.64
CA THR A 535 -0.41 -25.07 -16.46
C THR A 535 1.10 -25.25 -16.64
N LYS A 536 1.80 -24.27 -17.24
CA LYS A 536 3.27 -24.28 -17.36
C LYS A 536 3.98 -23.89 -16.07
N VAL A 537 3.36 -23.00 -15.29
CA VAL A 537 3.95 -22.45 -14.05
C VAL A 537 3.36 -23.13 -12.82
N TRP A 538 2.06 -23.38 -12.84
CA TRP A 538 1.31 -23.90 -11.70
C TRP A 538 0.71 -25.26 -12.04
N ARG A 539 0.73 -26.19 -11.10
CA ARG A 539 0.03 -27.47 -11.16
C ARG A 539 -0.93 -27.54 -10.00
N ALA A 540 -2.21 -27.76 -10.27
CA ALA A 540 -3.18 -28.04 -9.21
C ALA A 540 -2.93 -29.47 -8.68
N VAL A 541 -2.69 -29.58 -7.37
CA VAL A 541 -2.53 -30.86 -6.67
C VAL A 541 -3.62 -30.95 -5.62
N GLU A 542 -4.37 -32.05 -5.65
CA GLU A 542 -5.35 -32.36 -4.62
C GLU A 542 -4.90 -33.56 -3.78
N LEU A 543 -5.33 -33.59 -2.53
CA LEU A 543 -5.13 -34.76 -1.68
C LEU A 543 -6.02 -35.89 -2.20
N SER A 544 -5.43 -37.05 -2.47
CA SER A 544 -6.17 -38.26 -2.89
C SER A 544 -7.29 -38.64 -1.92
N GLY A 545 -7.14 -38.27 -0.63
CA GLY A 545 -8.15 -38.43 0.41
C GLY A 545 -9.03 -37.20 0.68
N SER A 546 -9.25 -36.33 -0.31
CA SER A 546 -10.08 -35.11 -0.17
C SER A 546 -11.50 -35.46 0.32
N PRO A 547 -12.09 -34.68 1.25
CA PRO A 547 -13.50 -34.84 1.62
C PRO A 547 -14.44 -34.82 0.42
N ALA A 548 -14.17 -34.00 -0.59
CA ALA A 548 -14.96 -33.96 -1.82
C ALA A 548 -14.86 -35.27 -2.62
N ALA A 549 -13.66 -35.88 -2.67
CA ALA A 549 -13.46 -37.18 -3.31
C ALA A 549 -14.16 -38.31 -2.55
N LYS A 550 -14.17 -38.26 -1.21
CA LYS A 550 -14.91 -39.20 -0.35
C LYS A 550 -16.42 -39.06 -0.53
N ASP A 551 -16.93 -37.83 -0.53
CA ASP A 551 -18.35 -37.56 -0.76
C ASP A 551 -18.78 -38.01 -2.15
N TYR A 552 -17.95 -37.77 -3.17
CA TYR A 552 -18.20 -38.27 -4.53
C TYR A 552 -18.17 -39.80 -4.58
N ALA A 553 -17.21 -40.45 -3.91
CA ALA A 553 -17.13 -41.91 -3.82
C ALA A 553 -18.38 -42.51 -3.14
N ILE A 554 -18.82 -41.94 -2.01
CA ILE A 554 -20.04 -42.34 -1.31
C ILE A 554 -21.26 -42.13 -2.21
N ARG A 555 -21.39 -40.96 -2.86
CA ARG A 555 -22.50 -40.68 -3.80
C ARG A 555 -22.50 -41.67 -4.95
N LYS A 556 -21.33 -42.00 -5.50
CA LYS A 556 -21.20 -42.99 -6.57
C LYS A 556 -21.58 -44.39 -6.09
N GLU A 557 -21.10 -44.82 -4.93
CA GLU A 557 -21.44 -46.11 -4.32
C GLU A 557 -22.94 -46.20 -4.02
N THR A 558 -23.55 -45.15 -3.47
CA THR A 558 -25.00 -45.11 -3.23
C THR A 558 -25.79 -45.16 -4.54
N LEU A 559 -25.35 -44.48 -5.60
CA LEU A 559 -25.97 -44.57 -6.92
C LEU A 559 -25.82 -45.96 -7.54
N GLU A 560 -24.67 -46.62 -7.38
CA GLU A 560 -24.46 -48.00 -7.83
C GLU A 560 -25.34 -48.98 -7.06
N LYS A 561 -25.45 -48.85 -5.73
CA LYS A 561 -26.38 -49.65 -4.90
C LYS A 561 -27.84 -49.43 -5.31
N LEU A 562 -28.25 -48.18 -5.54
CA LEU A 562 -29.62 -47.87 -6.00
C LEU A 562 -29.89 -48.37 -7.42
N LYS A 563 -28.87 -48.39 -8.30
CA LYS A 563 -29.00 -48.99 -9.64
C LYS A 563 -29.14 -50.51 -9.54
N GLN A 564 -28.32 -51.16 -8.73
CA GLN A 564 -28.41 -52.60 -8.47
C GLN A 564 -29.76 -52.98 -7.87
N GLU A 565 -30.26 -52.19 -6.90
CA GLU A 565 -31.59 -52.37 -6.31
C GLU A 565 -32.70 -52.18 -7.36
N ASN A 566 -32.63 -51.12 -8.19
CA ASN A 566 -33.58 -50.93 -9.28
C ASN A 566 -33.54 -52.08 -10.30
N GLU A 567 -32.36 -52.57 -10.65
CA GLU A 567 -32.19 -53.73 -11.55
C GLU A 567 -32.77 -55.00 -10.93
N ALA A 568 -32.54 -55.25 -9.64
CA ALA A 568 -33.10 -56.38 -8.90
C ALA A 568 -34.64 -56.28 -8.78
N LEU A 569 -35.17 -55.08 -8.53
CA LEU A 569 -36.60 -54.81 -8.51
C LEU A 569 -37.23 -54.98 -9.90
N ILE A 570 -36.60 -54.49 -10.95
CA ILE A 570 -37.04 -54.67 -12.34
C ILE A 570 -37.02 -56.17 -12.69
N ALA A 571 -35.94 -56.89 -12.39
CA ALA A 571 -35.85 -58.33 -12.60
C ALA A 571 -37.02 -59.06 -11.92
N LYS A 572 -37.29 -58.74 -10.65
CA LYS A 572 -38.39 -59.32 -9.88
C LYS A 572 -39.77 -58.94 -10.43
N VAL A 573 -39.97 -57.70 -10.89
CA VAL A 573 -41.21 -57.28 -11.57
C VAL A 573 -41.39 -58.02 -12.89
N THR A 574 -40.33 -58.19 -13.67
CA THR A 574 -40.38 -58.94 -14.93
C THR A 574 -40.59 -60.43 -14.70
N ASP A 575 -40.06 -60.99 -13.62
CA ASP A 575 -40.30 -62.39 -13.23
C ASP A 575 -41.73 -62.57 -12.71
N MET A 576 -42.29 -61.62 -11.96
CA MET A 576 -43.71 -61.61 -11.60
C MET A 576 -44.63 -61.46 -12.83
N GLN A 577 -44.23 -60.67 -13.83
CA GLN A 577 -44.97 -60.54 -15.09
C GLN A 577 -44.85 -61.79 -15.97
N ARG A 578 -43.67 -62.42 -16.05
CA ARG A 578 -43.43 -63.69 -16.78
C ARG A 578 -44.05 -64.91 -16.10
N ALA A 579 -44.09 -64.93 -14.78
CA ALA A 579 -44.77 -65.96 -13.98
C ALA A 579 -46.30 -65.95 -14.20
N GLY A 580 -46.81 -65.00 -14.98
CA GLY A 580 -48.18 -64.98 -15.44
C GLY A 580 -49.09 -64.37 -14.37
N ALA A 581 -49.93 -63.45 -14.83
CA ALA A 581 -51.16 -63.04 -14.18
C ALA A 581 -52.13 -64.24 -14.04
N SER A 582 -51.77 -65.21 -13.21
CA SER A 582 -52.54 -66.40 -12.89
C SER A 582 -52.42 -66.71 -11.40
N SER A 583 -52.96 -65.82 -10.58
CA SER A 583 -53.73 -66.20 -9.39
C SER A 583 -54.40 -64.97 -8.79
N SER A 584 -55.72 -64.96 -8.89
CA SER A 584 -56.57 -64.13 -8.06
C SER A 584 -56.42 -64.55 -6.59
N GLY A 585 -56.15 -63.58 -5.72
CA GLY A 585 -56.55 -63.64 -4.32
C GLY A 585 -55.56 -64.28 -3.34
N GLY A 586 -55.13 -63.47 -2.36
CA GLY A 586 -54.70 -63.96 -1.05
C GLY A 586 -53.23 -63.71 -0.71
N SER A 587 -53.02 -62.96 0.38
CA SER A 587 -51.74 -62.67 1.07
C SER A 587 -50.76 -61.73 0.35
N THR A 588 -50.98 -60.44 0.56
CA THR A 588 -49.91 -59.44 0.61
C THR A 588 -49.03 -59.70 1.84
N GLU A 589 -48.25 -60.79 1.82
CA GLU A 589 -47.05 -60.82 2.65
C GLU A 589 -46.15 -59.69 2.17
N LYS A 590 -45.95 -58.69 3.03
CA LYS A 590 -44.99 -57.61 2.84
C LYS A 590 -43.59 -58.21 2.91
N THR A 591 -43.18 -58.89 1.86
CA THR A 591 -41.86 -59.51 1.76
C THR A 591 -40.85 -58.41 1.48
N VAL A 592 -40.25 -57.89 2.55
CA VAL A 592 -39.12 -56.97 2.48
C VAL A 592 -37.94 -57.74 1.86
N PRO A 593 -37.30 -57.22 0.79
CA PRO A 593 -36.11 -57.83 0.23
C PRO A 593 -35.04 -58.05 1.30
N ILE A 594 -34.37 -59.20 1.27
CA ILE A 594 -33.32 -59.57 2.24
C ILE A 594 -32.22 -58.50 2.27
N GLU A 595 -31.88 -57.93 1.11
CA GLU A 595 -30.92 -56.83 0.94
C GLU A 595 -31.31 -55.56 1.73
N VAL A 596 -32.61 -55.24 1.82
CA VAL A 596 -33.12 -54.11 2.59
C VAL A 596 -32.98 -54.37 4.09
N PHE A 597 -33.21 -55.61 4.52
CA PHE A 597 -33.03 -56.02 5.91
C PHE A 597 -31.55 -56.02 6.35
N GLU A 598 -30.66 -56.51 5.49
CA GLU A 598 -29.21 -56.47 5.73
C GLU A 598 -28.70 -55.03 5.82
N ARG A 599 -29.12 -54.15 4.91
CA ARG A 599 -28.79 -52.71 4.96
C ARG A 599 -29.26 -52.04 6.26
N LEU A 600 -30.49 -52.29 6.69
CA LEU A 600 -31.05 -51.75 7.94
C LEU A 600 -30.27 -52.23 9.18
N ARG A 601 -29.79 -53.47 9.15
CA ARG A 601 -28.97 -54.04 10.21
C ARG A 601 -27.59 -53.39 10.28
N GLU A 602 -26.92 -53.22 9.15
CA GLU A 602 -25.64 -52.52 9.06
C GLU A 602 -25.75 -51.07 9.52
N GLU A 603 -26.82 -50.38 9.14
CA GLU A 603 -27.11 -49.01 9.59
C GLU A 603 -27.31 -48.94 11.11
N GLN A 604 -28.07 -49.88 11.69
CA GLN A 604 -28.28 -49.94 13.14
C GLN A 604 -26.98 -50.25 13.92
N GLU A 605 -26.13 -51.13 13.39
CA GLU A 605 -24.83 -51.44 13.98
C GLU A 605 -23.87 -50.23 13.90
N ALA A 606 -23.88 -49.50 12.77
CA ALA A 606 -23.13 -48.25 12.62
C ALA A 606 -23.61 -47.15 13.58
N GLU A 607 -24.92 -46.98 13.76
CA GLU A 607 -25.48 -46.01 14.72
C GLU A 607 -25.10 -46.35 16.16
N LYS A 608 -25.15 -47.64 16.56
CA LYS A 608 -24.71 -48.08 17.89
C LYS A 608 -23.22 -47.78 18.10
N ALA A 609 -22.37 -48.06 17.12
CA ALA A 609 -20.95 -47.76 17.19
C ALA A 609 -20.68 -46.25 17.32
N LEU A 610 -21.45 -45.41 16.62
CA LEU A 610 -21.36 -43.95 16.76
C LEU A 610 -21.82 -43.48 18.15
N HIS A 611 -22.90 -44.06 18.68
CA HIS A 611 -23.41 -43.73 20.00
C HIS A 611 -22.42 -44.10 21.12
N GLU A 612 -21.83 -45.29 21.05
CA GLU A 612 -20.79 -45.74 21.98
C GLU A 612 -19.55 -44.84 21.93
N LYS A 613 -19.09 -44.47 20.73
CA LYS A 613 -17.99 -43.50 20.57
C LYS A 613 -18.33 -42.14 21.17
N ARG A 614 -19.56 -41.66 21.00
CA ARG A 614 -20.01 -40.40 21.61
C ARG A 614 -20.04 -40.47 23.13
N LEU A 615 -20.51 -41.59 23.68
CA LEU A 615 -20.57 -41.82 25.12
C LEU A 615 -19.18 -41.93 25.74
N LEU A 616 -18.25 -42.60 25.05
CA LEU A 616 -16.84 -42.68 25.43
C LEU A 616 -16.21 -41.28 25.45
N ARG A 617 -16.37 -40.48 24.39
CA ARG A 617 -15.89 -39.10 24.34
C ARG A 617 -16.49 -38.23 25.45
N LEU A 618 -17.76 -38.43 25.78
CA LEU A 618 -18.41 -37.69 26.87
C LEU A 618 -17.81 -38.05 28.23
N ARG A 619 -17.53 -39.34 28.47
CA ARG A 619 -16.85 -39.80 29.69
C ARG A 619 -15.43 -39.24 29.78
N GLU A 620 -14.67 -39.28 28.70
CA GLU A 620 -13.32 -38.71 28.62
C GLU A 620 -13.33 -37.21 28.86
N ALA A 621 -14.22 -36.46 28.19
CA ALA A 621 -14.36 -35.02 28.38
C ALA A 621 -14.77 -34.68 29.82
N PHE A 622 -15.71 -35.43 30.41
CA PHE A 622 -16.11 -35.23 31.79
C PHE A 622 -14.98 -35.54 32.78
N ALA A 623 -14.22 -36.60 32.56
CA ALA A 623 -13.05 -36.95 33.36
C ALA A 623 -11.94 -35.90 33.26
N ALA A 624 -11.66 -35.41 32.05
CA ALA A 624 -10.69 -34.35 31.80
C ALA A 624 -11.11 -33.03 32.48
N ARG A 625 -12.36 -32.60 32.31
CA ARG A 625 -12.90 -31.39 32.97
C ARG A 625 -12.92 -31.51 34.49
N SER A 626 -13.26 -32.70 35.01
CA SER A 626 -13.23 -32.95 36.45
C SER A 626 -11.79 -32.90 36.98
N LYS A 627 -10.82 -33.45 36.24
CA LYS A 627 -9.40 -33.36 36.58
C LYS A 627 -8.90 -31.91 36.57
N GLU A 628 -9.19 -31.15 35.51
CA GLU A 628 -8.88 -29.71 35.43
C GLU A 628 -9.47 -28.93 36.61
N PHE A 629 -10.71 -29.22 37.00
CA PHE A 629 -11.36 -28.59 38.15
C PHE A 629 -10.65 -28.96 39.46
N LEU A 630 -10.29 -30.23 39.68
CA LEU A 630 -9.58 -30.67 40.88
C LEU A 630 -8.17 -30.09 40.96
N GLU A 631 -7.47 -29.97 39.83
CA GLU A 631 -6.15 -29.31 39.75
C GLU A 631 -6.26 -27.81 40.00
N SER A 632 -7.32 -27.16 39.52
CA SER A 632 -7.60 -25.75 39.81
C SER A 632 -7.87 -25.53 41.30
N VAL A 633 -8.69 -26.39 41.91
CA VAL A 633 -8.94 -26.36 43.37
C VAL A 633 -7.64 -26.58 44.15
N GLN A 634 -6.81 -27.52 43.72
CA GLN A 634 -5.50 -27.74 44.31
C GLN A 634 -4.62 -26.49 44.21
N SER A 635 -4.53 -25.86 43.04
CA SER A 635 -3.71 -24.67 42.78
C SER A 635 -4.18 -23.43 43.56
N LEU A 636 -5.49 -23.16 43.57
CA LEU A 636 -6.04 -21.96 44.22
C LEU A 636 -6.15 -22.11 45.74
N LEU A 637 -6.68 -23.23 46.21
CA LEU A 637 -7.01 -23.42 47.64
C LEU A 637 -5.94 -24.20 48.40
N GLY A 638 -4.96 -24.79 47.72
CA GLY A 638 -3.93 -25.60 48.37
C GLY A 638 -4.41 -26.97 48.86
N TRP A 639 -5.55 -27.46 48.37
CA TRP A 639 -6.14 -28.74 48.77
C TRP A 639 -6.33 -29.69 47.59
N ARG A 640 -5.74 -30.88 47.67
CA ARG A 640 -6.00 -31.98 46.73
C ARG A 640 -7.19 -32.80 47.22
N VAL A 641 -8.24 -32.85 46.41
CA VAL A 641 -9.45 -33.62 46.70
C VAL A 641 -9.37 -34.99 46.03
N ARG A 642 -9.58 -36.06 46.79
CA ARG A 642 -9.71 -37.44 46.27
C ARG A 642 -11.03 -38.04 46.74
N PHE A 643 -11.83 -38.51 45.79
CA PHE A 643 -13.06 -39.25 46.08
C PHE A 643 -12.71 -40.72 46.36
N GLY A 644 -13.28 -41.30 47.42
CA GLY A 644 -13.18 -42.72 47.71
C GLY A 644 -14.02 -43.56 46.75
N GLU A 645 -13.73 -44.87 46.69
CA GLU A 645 -14.38 -45.83 45.78
C GLU A 645 -15.91 -45.89 45.96
N ASN A 646 -16.41 -45.63 47.17
CA ASN A 646 -17.84 -45.66 47.47
C ASN A 646 -18.55 -44.31 47.25
N GLY A 647 -17.84 -43.25 46.79
CA GLY A 647 -18.39 -41.91 46.57
C GLY A 647 -18.81 -41.12 47.83
N SER A 648 -18.95 -41.79 48.99
CA SER A 648 -19.35 -41.20 50.28
C SER A 648 -18.21 -40.55 51.06
N ASP A 649 -16.98 -40.97 50.78
CA ASP A 649 -15.80 -40.58 51.55
C ASP A 649 -14.94 -39.64 50.69
N VAL A 650 -14.85 -38.37 51.08
CA VAL A 650 -14.01 -37.36 50.43
C VAL A 650 -12.74 -37.17 51.26
N ARG A 651 -11.57 -37.33 50.62
CA ARG A 651 -10.27 -37.13 51.27
C ARG A 651 -9.64 -35.84 50.76
N LEU A 652 -9.36 -34.90 51.65
CA LEU A 652 -8.58 -33.71 51.36
C LEU A 652 -7.15 -33.91 51.84
N GLU A 653 -6.18 -33.59 50.99
CA GLU A 653 -4.76 -33.61 51.29
C GLU A 653 -4.21 -32.19 51.08
N SER A 654 -3.57 -31.62 52.09
CA SER A 654 -3.00 -30.28 51.98
C SER A 654 -1.73 -30.30 51.13
N MET A 655 -1.59 -29.34 50.20
CA MET A 655 -0.36 -29.14 49.41
C MET A 655 0.85 -28.76 50.27
N TYR A 656 0.61 -28.10 51.40
CA TYR A 656 1.67 -27.58 52.27
C TYR A 656 2.18 -28.63 53.27
N ALA A 657 1.56 -29.81 53.32
CA ALA A 657 1.99 -30.90 54.18
C ALA A 657 2.88 -31.89 53.40
N ALA A 658 4.03 -32.26 53.97
CA ALA A 658 4.97 -33.17 53.31
C ALA A 658 4.30 -34.50 52.93
N LYS A 659 4.54 -34.99 51.70
CA LYS A 659 3.98 -36.26 51.16
C LYS A 659 4.39 -37.49 51.99
N SER A 660 5.44 -37.40 52.80
CA SER A 660 5.98 -38.53 53.59
C SER A 660 5.40 -38.62 55.01
N GLY A 661 4.45 -39.53 55.17
CA GLY A 661 4.23 -40.46 56.30
C GLY A 661 4.01 -39.97 57.74
N LYS A 662 4.67 -38.91 58.22
CA LYS A 662 4.65 -38.52 59.65
C LYS A 662 4.21 -37.08 59.92
N MET A 663 4.40 -36.17 58.97
CA MET A 663 4.01 -34.74 59.07
C MET A 663 2.89 -34.35 58.10
N GLY A 664 2.30 -35.30 57.38
CA GLY A 664 1.18 -35.06 56.46
C GLY A 664 -0.09 -34.59 57.17
N LEU A 665 -0.94 -33.83 56.48
CA LEU A 665 -2.27 -33.46 56.92
C LEU A 665 -3.30 -34.00 55.92
N ARG A 666 -4.09 -34.99 56.35
CA ARG A 666 -5.16 -35.59 55.56
C ARG A 666 -6.48 -35.48 56.31
N LEU A 667 -7.47 -34.89 55.69
CA LEU A 667 -8.83 -34.79 56.22
C LEU A 667 -9.72 -35.78 55.49
N VAL A 668 -10.42 -36.63 56.22
CA VAL A 668 -11.40 -37.56 55.65
C VAL A 668 -12.77 -37.12 56.11
N PHE A 669 -13.59 -36.70 55.15
CA PHE A 669 -15.00 -36.39 55.33
C PHE A 669 -15.82 -37.59 54.93
N LYS A 670 -16.64 -38.09 55.85
CA LYS A 670 -17.63 -39.13 55.56
C LYS A 670 -19.01 -38.50 55.62
N SER A 671 -19.75 -38.57 54.52
CA SER A 671 -21.15 -38.15 54.48
C SER A 671 -22.04 -39.29 54.95
N GLU A 672 -22.85 -39.08 55.98
CA GLU A 672 -23.81 -40.08 56.51
C GLU A 672 -25.23 -39.86 55.95
N GLY A 673 -25.34 -39.11 54.85
CA GLY A 673 -26.62 -38.72 54.25
C GLY A 673 -27.18 -37.43 54.86
N GLY A 674 -27.54 -36.47 54.00
CA GLY A 674 -27.95 -35.11 54.39
C GLY A 674 -26.78 -34.13 54.50
N HIS A 675 -26.99 -32.98 55.16
CA HIS A 675 -25.97 -31.95 55.38
C HIS A 675 -25.04 -32.25 56.57
N PHE A 676 -25.14 -33.44 57.17
CA PHE A 676 -24.34 -33.86 58.30
C PHE A 676 -23.31 -34.92 57.88
N GLY A 677 -22.06 -34.70 58.25
CA GLY A 677 -20.96 -35.61 57.97
C GLY A 677 -19.95 -35.58 59.09
N THR A 678 -19.22 -36.69 59.25
CA THR A 678 -18.14 -36.76 60.23
C THR A 678 -16.82 -36.38 59.57
N MET A 679 -16.07 -35.49 60.22
CA MET A 679 -14.72 -35.10 59.79
C MET A 679 -13.69 -35.78 60.70
N LYS A 680 -12.81 -36.59 60.11
CA LYS A 680 -11.65 -37.18 60.79
C LYS A 680 -10.37 -36.57 60.25
N MET A 681 -9.56 -36.02 61.14
CA MET A 681 -8.23 -35.51 60.82
C MET A 681 -7.21 -36.62 61.05
N MET A 682 -6.33 -36.86 60.07
CA MET A 682 -5.25 -37.83 60.17
C MET A 682 -3.90 -37.17 59.89
N GLY A 683 -2.87 -37.59 60.63
CA GLY A 683 -1.49 -37.12 60.47
C GLY A 683 -0.97 -36.28 61.65
N GLY A 684 0.35 -36.13 61.75
CA GLY A 684 1.04 -35.50 62.90
C GLY A 684 0.66 -34.05 63.13
N MET A 685 0.37 -33.31 62.06
CA MET A 685 -0.11 -31.93 62.09
C MET A 685 -1.53 -31.81 62.66
N GLY A 686 -2.38 -32.83 62.44
CA GLY A 686 -3.79 -32.82 62.83
C GLY A 686 -3.99 -32.72 64.35
N LYS A 687 -3.08 -33.27 65.15
CA LYS A 687 -3.15 -33.21 66.63
C LYS A 687 -2.99 -31.78 67.16
N ASN A 688 -2.16 -30.97 66.51
CA ASN A 688 -1.94 -29.59 66.91
C ASN A 688 -3.09 -28.67 66.49
N LEU A 689 -3.94 -29.12 65.56
CA LEU A 689 -5.05 -28.37 64.96
C LEU A 689 -6.42 -28.69 65.58
N GLU A 690 -6.47 -29.52 66.63
CA GLU A 690 -7.75 -29.92 67.26
C GLU A 690 -8.50 -28.71 67.85
N HIS A 691 -7.78 -27.76 68.44
CA HIS A 691 -8.35 -26.51 68.95
C HIS A 691 -9.00 -25.65 67.84
N VAL A 692 -8.41 -25.63 66.64
CA VAL A 692 -8.95 -24.94 65.45
C VAL A 692 -10.23 -25.63 64.97
N LYS A 693 -10.26 -26.97 65.01
CA LYS A 693 -11.45 -27.76 64.69
C LYS A 693 -12.58 -27.52 65.69
N GLU A 694 -12.29 -27.48 66.98
CA GLU A 694 -13.30 -27.19 68.01
C GLU A 694 -13.93 -25.81 67.80
N TYR A 695 -13.11 -24.79 67.55
CA TYR A 695 -13.60 -23.42 67.32
C TYR A 695 -14.40 -23.29 66.02
N TRP A 696 -13.89 -23.77 64.88
CA TRP A 696 -14.54 -23.53 63.58
C TRP A 696 -15.60 -24.57 63.21
N VAL A 697 -15.41 -25.84 63.54
CA VAL A 697 -16.33 -26.92 63.14
C VAL A 697 -17.39 -27.18 64.21
N LEU A 698 -17.03 -27.24 65.49
CA LEU A 698 -18.00 -27.52 66.55
C LEU A 698 -18.78 -26.26 66.98
N GLN A 699 -18.12 -25.12 67.20
CA GLN A 699 -18.80 -23.90 67.67
C GLN A 699 -19.43 -23.09 66.53
N ARG A 700 -18.74 -22.94 65.40
CA ARG A 700 -19.16 -22.09 64.26
C ARG A 700 -19.79 -22.85 63.09
N GLN A 701 -19.72 -24.18 63.07
CA GLN A 701 -20.22 -25.04 61.99
C GLN A 701 -19.75 -24.62 60.58
N SER A 702 -18.53 -24.08 60.46
CA SER A 702 -17.98 -23.57 59.21
C SER A 702 -16.72 -24.34 58.79
N ILE A 703 -16.89 -25.25 57.83
CA ILE A 703 -15.78 -25.99 57.22
C ILE A 703 -14.86 -25.07 56.39
N PRO A 704 -15.35 -24.09 55.61
CA PRO A 704 -14.46 -23.18 54.88
C PRO A 704 -13.56 -22.36 55.80
N GLY A 705 -14.09 -21.85 56.92
CA GLY A 705 -13.30 -21.11 57.92
C GLY A 705 -12.23 -21.99 58.57
N PHE A 706 -12.59 -23.25 58.86
CA PHE A 706 -11.63 -24.25 59.34
C PHE A 706 -10.51 -24.51 58.32
N LEU A 707 -10.84 -24.81 57.06
CA LEU A 707 -9.85 -25.09 56.01
C LEU A 707 -8.92 -23.89 55.76
N ALA A 708 -9.45 -22.67 55.77
CA ALA A 708 -8.66 -21.44 55.59
C ALA A 708 -7.64 -21.22 56.72
N GLN A 709 -8.07 -21.40 57.98
CA GLN A 709 -7.18 -21.27 59.14
C GLN A 709 -6.09 -22.36 59.13
N VAL A 710 -6.48 -23.59 58.79
CA VAL A 710 -5.56 -24.72 58.66
C VAL A 710 -4.55 -24.51 57.53
N THR A 711 -4.97 -23.94 56.39
CA THR A 711 -4.02 -23.60 55.31
C THR A 711 -3.04 -22.53 55.73
N LEU A 712 -3.47 -21.52 56.48
CA LEU A 712 -2.59 -20.45 56.97
C LEU A 712 -1.53 -21.02 57.92
N GLU A 713 -1.97 -21.82 58.89
CA GLU A 713 -1.06 -22.45 59.86
C GLU A 713 -0.11 -23.47 59.21
N ALA A 714 -0.59 -24.20 58.19
CA ALA A 714 0.24 -25.10 57.40
C ALA A 714 1.26 -24.36 56.54
N PHE A 715 0.86 -23.24 55.92
CA PHE A 715 1.74 -22.40 55.14
C PHE A 715 2.83 -21.75 55.99
N GLU A 716 2.49 -21.20 57.16
CA GLU A 716 3.45 -20.60 58.09
C GLU A 716 4.50 -21.61 58.55
N LYS A 717 4.06 -22.80 58.99
CA LYS A 717 4.97 -23.87 59.45
C LYS A 717 5.89 -24.38 58.33
N THR A 718 5.38 -24.47 57.10
CA THR A 718 6.18 -24.91 55.94
C THR A 718 7.13 -23.81 55.43
N THR A 719 6.73 -22.54 55.49
CA THR A 719 7.57 -21.40 55.08
C THR A 719 8.68 -21.16 56.09
N ILE A 720 8.38 -21.23 57.39
CA ILE A 720 9.39 -21.19 58.46
C ILE A 720 10.32 -22.40 58.36
N GLY A 721 9.79 -23.59 58.04
CA GLY A 721 10.58 -24.81 57.81
C GLY A 721 11.51 -24.73 56.58
N ARG A 722 11.07 -24.08 55.48
CA ARG A 722 11.92 -23.82 54.30
C ARG A 722 12.99 -22.77 54.56
N LEU A 723 12.64 -21.66 55.20
CA LEU A 723 13.62 -20.63 55.60
C LEU A 723 14.63 -21.15 56.63
N ALA A 724 14.24 -22.11 57.47
CA ALA A 724 15.11 -22.80 58.41
C ALA A 724 15.89 -23.99 57.80
N GLY A 725 15.77 -24.24 56.49
CA GLY A 725 16.57 -25.24 55.76
C GLY A 725 16.12 -26.71 55.91
N TYR A 726 14.92 -26.99 56.42
CA TYR A 726 14.46 -28.36 56.70
C TYR A 726 13.73 -29.06 55.53
N ALA A 727 13.44 -28.36 54.42
CA ALA A 727 12.78 -28.94 53.26
C ALA A 727 13.67 -28.77 52.02
N GLY A 728 14.69 -29.62 51.92
CA GLY A 728 15.50 -29.79 50.72
C GLY A 728 14.67 -30.43 49.60
N ASN A 729 14.77 -29.85 48.41
CA ASN A 729 14.20 -30.34 47.18
C ASN A 729 14.79 -31.72 46.82
N GLU A 730 13.99 -32.78 46.96
CA GLU A 730 14.18 -34.04 46.26
C GLU A 730 12.99 -34.23 45.32
N ASP A 731 12.96 -33.44 44.25
CA ASP A 731 12.19 -33.77 43.05
C ASP A 731 13.23 -34.08 41.96
N VAL A 732 13.85 -35.26 42.07
CA VAL A 732 14.41 -35.97 40.92
C VAL A 732 13.27 -36.84 40.40
N GLU A 733 12.57 -36.37 39.38
CA GLU A 733 11.70 -37.23 38.59
C GLU A 733 12.62 -38.13 37.75
N GLU A 734 12.89 -39.32 38.27
CA GLU A 734 13.21 -40.50 37.46
C GLU A 734 11.94 -40.87 36.68
N ASP A 735 11.94 -40.56 35.39
CA ASP A 735 11.03 -41.17 34.43
C ASP A 735 11.46 -42.64 34.23
N ASP A 736 10.70 -43.58 34.80
CA ASP A 736 10.65 -44.98 34.38
C ASP A 736 9.19 -45.49 34.49
N GLU A 737 8.56 -45.66 33.32
CA GLU A 737 7.57 -46.68 32.87
C GLU A 737 6.59 -46.16 31.81
#